data_AF-A0A800N2T1-F1
#
_entry.id   AF-A0A800N2T1-F1
#
_cell.length_a   1.000
_cell.length_b   1.000
_cell.length_c   1.000
_cell.angle_alpha   90.00
_cell.angle_beta   90.00
_cell.angle_gamma   90.00
#
_symmetry.space_group_name_H-M   'P 1'
#
loop_
_entity.id
_entity.type
_entity.pdbx_description
1 polymer ?
#
loop_
_entity_poly.entity_id
_entity_poly.type
_entity_poly.pdbx_seq_one_letter_code
_entity_poly.pdbx_strand_id
1 'polypeptide(L)'
;MRLVSTTTLMLALLVGSAHAQVDLPSRGARKPLPGRPVVTPVGQERSGSRAVKTEKPALVCTICSLKKTDLPIKWDSPTGLQEEHCERCQAHRLFRIPDRAGLPGGEAGGLDLPGYKVGVSDPEGTSEAGLIQGVHRGSLRAAAHVIFAELARHRRTDDSLLDQALESLLGMGPEGREVCVEALASDHGPTVLVAGRYFLASSEGRDRDLVAQRLSSRTPGSVGGILLRMLHQLDPVRANPELLAHLIDHPQNSLRAAAHNLLKEAPRPEWIPFLLPALKSDSADARWRAADLIAGTGDAAAVPILLEHLHDPRAKVARRVVAFMARFNGETIEVELMRRAFGQRWILRPSAYAVLALVEREDARQTPLLGPGHVDALLRGMNVKDPFVAGTCALALAGIGFRDENPSESPWLDSVVPNQLVSLIAGQVFFKDREALVGAAVRRLQMITSKSTGAVAGTWIKWWRENRRGFRASRAILPIQASDVLRLRVDCMDRARAQGFSLLGPAWLDQAPPDAGVEPIYLSAQDAREMMGMLQGTGVFGGQRLPGVWGAEHARGRALSLSVGQQKKTFVYGPGSATPWFERTFASLDALRQRYRWQRFYRQDIHGDRIGLVRAEGEAYASPAVSVVVRAQKTAELVLAWMAEKSPIDRDLGLLELENLRLVSGALGEDHVRSLMDLLAEERYWNQRSRRLTELVQFCGGLHADKEQGPFQDGLGKDLIGLLHDKFDVEAALPISALISLGGAAGERAAAGDSRPLLRGISAGLLAKRGAMTDVDLLMILFDDSDEAVEVATVRAAGQNGIVEAQEAIAIRAGSGTPAVRAQALRSLGQIGGLRARDVLLTSLTEPGGRYRLPAAEGLVALADPRTSEIFLSMLRTGRDPGLIEAGRKGLMALGSSAHFTLMSALNSSSLEVRKGAALILARQRIPEAAPVLIRLSVEEPKNLALLHELCVLSCVDFRNEPDSTAAWWSWWDTVRRDDALSWFRAACEARVMSAPLPAEFELKNANSTVPAFLLTVLGREETWLAERARRELEVFLGGELDPLPRKAQDRELWIQTLEQSLRRGN
;
A
#
# COMPACT_ATOMS: atom_id res chain seq x y z
N MET A 1 8.62 -22.81 24.00
CA MET A 1 7.21 -23.08 23.63
C MET A 1 7.20 -23.78 22.28
N ARG A 2 7.55 -25.06 22.24
CA ARG A 2 7.22 -25.94 21.11
C ARG A 2 5.74 -26.33 21.24
N LEU A 3 5.08 -26.54 20.10
CA LEU A 3 3.69 -27.00 19.90
C LEU A 3 2.58 -25.96 20.11
N VAL A 4 2.35 -25.15 19.07
CA VAL A 4 1.02 -24.63 18.74
C VAL A 4 0.65 -25.19 17.38
N SER A 5 0.19 -26.45 17.32
CA SER A 5 -0.65 -26.98 16.23
C SER A 5 -1.06 -28.43 16.51
N THR A 6 -1.84 -28.66 17.56
CA THR A 6 -2.56 -29.94 17.76
C THR A 6 -3.94 -29.76 18.39
N THR A 7 -4.24 -28.63 19.04
CA THR A 7 -5.54 -28.37 19.68
C THR A 7 -6.65 -27.93 18.71
N THR A 8 -6.34 -27.25 17.59
CA THR A 8 -7.36 -26.89 16.58
C THR A 8 -7.85 -28.10 15.78
N LEU A 9 -7.07 -29.18 15.72
CA LEU A 9 -7.44 -30.44 15.07
C LEU A 9 -8.18 -31.41 16.00
N MET A 10 -8.19 -31.18 17.32
CA MET A 10 -8.88 -32.04 18.28
C MET A 10 -10.42 -31.95 18.19
N LEU A 11 -10.98 -30.82 17.74
CA LEU A 11 -12.44 -30.60 17.72
C LEU A 11 -13.11 -30.86 16.36
N ALA A 12 -12.38 -30.78 15.23
CA ALA A 12 -12.98 -30.85 13.89
C ALA A 12 -13.56 -32.24 13.52
N LEU A 13 -13.31 -33.27 14.33
CA LEU A 13 -13.70 -34.66 14.05
C LEU A 13 -14.77 -35.23 14.99
N LEU A 14 -15.36 -34.41 15.88
CA LEU A 14 -16.57 -34.77 16.63
C LEU A 14 -17.88 -34.34 15.93
N VAL A 15 -17.84 -33.53 14.86
CA VAL A 15 -19.03 -32.96 14.18
C VAL A 15 -19.12 -33.37 12.68
N GLY A 16 -18.76 -34.60 12.36
CA GLY A 16 -18.82 -35.10 10.99
C GLY A 16 -20.16 -35.73 10.61
N SER A 17 -21.20 -34.95 10.27
CA SER A 17 -22.17 -35.30 9.20
C SER A 17 -23.26 -34.23 8.96
N ALA A 18 -23.67 -34.13 7.69
CA ALA A 18 -24.82 -33.42 7.13
C ALA A 18 -24.69 -31.90 6.89
N HIS A 19 -24.05 -31.52 5.78
CA HIS A 19 -24.59 -30.47 4.91
C HIS A 19 -24.68 -31.04 3.49
N ALA A 20 -25.86 -31.61 3.19
CA ALA A 20 -26.28 -31.89 1.84
C ALA A 20 -26.34 -30.58 1.05
N GLN A 21 -25.71 -30.56 -0.13
CA GLN A 21 -25.93 -29.55 -1.15
C GLN A 21 -27.43 -29.47 -1.44
N VAL A 22 -28.04 -28.33 -1.10
CA VAL A 22 -29.33 -27.95 -1.66
C VAL A 22 -29.06 -27.39 -3.05
N ASP A 23 -29.30 -28.24 -4.06
CA ASP A 23 -29.47 -27.83 -5.46
C ASP A 23 -30.65 -26.86 -5.56
N LEU A 24 -30.38 -25.64 -6.02
CA LEU A 24 -31.43 -24.74 -6.52
C LEU A 24 -31.46 -24.82 -8.05
N PRO A 25 -32.63 -25.04 -8.68
CA PRO A 25 -32.73 -25.34 -10.09
C PRO A 25 -32.54 -24.10 -10.98
N SER A 26 -31.82 -24.33 -12.06
CA SER A 26 -31.67 -23.46 -13.23
C SER A 26 -32.93 -23.49 -14.12
N ARG A 27 -33.39 -22.30 -14.54
CA ARG A 27 -34.25 -21.97 -15.71
C ARG A 27 -34.52 -20.46 -15.66
N GLY A 28 -34.48 -19.66 -16.72
CA GLY A 28 -34.34 -19.90 -18.15
C GLY A 28 -34.11 -18.57 -18.89
N ALA A 29 -33.68 -18.69 -20.14
CA ALA A 29 -33.18 -17.64 -21.01
C ALA A 29 -34.27 -16.81 -21.76
N ARG A 30 -33.78 -15.77 -22.45
CA ARG A 30 -34.35 -14.99 -23.60
C ARG A 30 -35.20 -13.77 -23.20
N LYS A 31 -35.12 -12.58 -23.83
CA LYS A 31 -34.49 -12.05 -25.07
C LYS A 31 -34.52 -10.49 -25.01
N PRO A 32 -33.79 -9.76 -25.87
CA PRO A 32 -33.71 -8.28 -25.89
C PRO A 32 -34.55 -7.59 -26.99
N LEU A 33 -34.62 -6.24 -26.91
CA LEU A 33 -35.03 -5.19 -27.90
C LEU A 33 -36.55 -4.86 -27.96
N PRO A 34 -37.03 -3.72 -28.56
CA PRO A 34 -36.37 -2.56 -29.23
C PRO A 34 -36.99 -1.15 -28.88
N GLY A 35 -36.46 -0.04 -29.46
CA GLY A 35 -37.31 1.11 -29.89
C GLY A 35 -36.89 2.56 -29.55
N ARG A 36 -36.15 3.22 -30.48
CA ARG A 36 -36.41 4.59 -30.98
C ARG A 36 -37.13 4.42 -32.33
N PRO A 37 -38.02 5.31 -32.84
CA PRO A 37 -37.72 6.69 -33.31
C PRO A 37 -38.91 7.70 -33.10
N VAL A 38 -38.86 9.01 -33.39
CA VAL A 38 -39.14 9.68 -34.70
C VAL A 38 -39.18 11.22 -34.43
N VAL A 39 -38.28 12.03 -35.03
CA VAL A 39 -38.44 13.03 -36.14
C VAL A 39 -38.72 14.51 -35.75
N THR A 40 -37.83 15.34 -36.30
CA THR A 40 -37.69 16.80 -36.59
C THR A 40 -38.91 17.51 -37.22
N PRO A 41 -39.00 18.89 -37.30
CA PRO A 41 -38.34 19.66 -38.38
C PRO A 41 -37.97 21.17 -38.17
N VAL A 42 -36.91 21.58 -38.93
CA VAL A 42 -36.67 22.83 -39.71
C VAL A 42 -36.45 24.17 -38.95
N GLY A 43 -35.53 25.08 -39.30
CA GLY A 43 -34.52 25.19 -40.37
C GLY A 43 -34.06 26.67 -40.57
N GLN A 44 -33.01 26.84 -41.41
CA GLN A 44 -32.43 28.07 -42.03
C GLN A 44 -31.55 29.00 -41.17
N GLU A 45 -30.53 29.72 -41.68
CA GLU A 45 -29.53 29.66 -42.77
C GLU A 45 -28.90 31.07 -42.81
N ARG A 46 -27.56 31.23 -42.98
CA ARG A 46 -26.91 31.97 -44.08
C ARG A 46 -25.42 32.28 -43.88
N SER A 47 -24.76 32.29 -45.04
CA SER A 47 -23.36 32.31 -45.43
C SER A 47 -22.67 33.69 -45.45
N GLY A 48 -21.33 33.69 -45.47
CA GLY A 48 -20.51 34.80 -45.97
C GLY A 48 -19.09 34.37 -46.35
N SER A 49 -18.85 34.21 -47.66
CA SER A 49 -17.56 33.90 -48.30
C SER A 49 -16.58 35.09 -48.28
N ARG A 50 -15.26 34.84 -48.14
CA ARG A 50 -14.21 35.84 -48.42
C ARG A 50 -13.19 35.29 -49.41
N ALA A 51 -12.98 36.06 -50.49
CA ALA A 51 -12.10 35.78 -51.61
C ALA A 51 -10.62 35.68 -51.22
N VAL A 52 -9.93 34.68 -51.79
CA VAL A 52 -8.46 34.55 -51.71
C VAL A 52 -7.87 35.29 -52.92
N LYS A 53 -7.05 36.32 -52.66
CA LYS A 53 -6.18 36.94 -53.68
C LYS A 53 -5.05 35.96 -54.00
N THR A 54 -4.88 35.61 -55.27
CA THR A 54 -3.73 34.83 -55.75
C THR A 54 -2.48 35.72 -55.77
N GLU A 55 -1.52 35.43 -54.88
CA GLU A 55 -0.19 36.04 -54.90
C GLU A 55 0.60 35.55 -56.13
N LYS A 56 1.44 36.44 -56.72
CA LYS A 56 2.38 36.05 -57.78
C LYS A 56 3.41 35.04 -57.22
N PRO A 57 3.81 34.01 -57.97
CA PRO A 57 4.80 33.05 -57.52
C PRO A 57 6.13 33.74 -57.23
N ALA A 58 6.78 33.36 -56.12
CA ALA A 58 8.00 33.98 -55.62
C ALA A 58 9.06 32.92 -55.32
N LEU A 59 10.32 33.19 -55.65
CA LEU A 59 11.46 32.35 -55.28
C LEU A 59 11.76 32.51 -53.79
N VAL A 60 12.00 31.41 -53.08
CA VAL A 60 12.24 31.44 -51.62
C VAL A 60 13.60 30.85 -51.26
N CYS A 61 14.46 31.61 -50.59
CA CYS A 61 15.78 31.13 -50.19
C CYS A 61 15.66 29.93 -49.23
N THR A 62 16.36 28.83 -49.52
CA THR A 62 16.26 27.58 -48.75
C THR A 62 16.85 27.64 -47.34
N ILE A 63 17.61 28.70 -47.02
CA ILE A 63 18.28 28.87 -45.71
C ILE A 63 17.60 29.93 -44.84
N CYS A 64 17.41 31.15 -45.35
CA CYS A 64 16.85 32.27 -44.58
C CYS A 64 15.42 32.67 -44.99
N SER A 65 14.80 31.92 -45.91
CA SER A 65 13.39 32.08 -46.33
C SER A 65 13.01 33.46 -46.88
N LEU A 66 13.99 34.25 -47.34
CA LEU A 66 13.74 35.49 -48.06
C LEU A 66 12.97 35.20 -49.35
N LYS A 67 11.84 35.89 -49.58
CA LYS A 67 11.04 35.78 -50.80
C LYS A 67 11.47 36.85 -51.81
N LYS A 68 11.81 36.44 -53.03
CA LYS A 68 12.07 37.33 -54.18
C LYS A 68 10.97 37.14 -55.22
N THR A 69 10.26 38.22 -55.56
CA THR A 69 9.11 38.23 -56.48
C THR A 69 9.43 38.89 -57.83
N ASP A 70 10.64 39.42 -57.96
CA ASP A 70 11.15 40.30 -59.01
C ASP A 70 12.09 39.59 -59.99
N LEU A 71 12.52 38.37 -59.66
CA LEU A 71 13.36 37.53 -60.54
C LEU A 71 12.51 36.54 -61.37
N PRO A 72 12.86 36.30 -62.64
CA PRO A 72 12.17 35.32 -63.48
C PRO A 72 12.40 33.90 -62.97
N ILE A 73 11.31 33.14 -62.81
CA ILE A 73 11.31 31.76 -62.31
C ILE A 73 11.58 30.80 -63.46
N LYS A 74 12.66 30.02 -63.37
CA LYS A 74 13.02 28.98 -64.35
C LYS A 74 12.32 27.66 -64.01
N TRP A 75 11.09 27.50 -64.51
CA TRP A 75 10.20 26.38 -64.19
C TRP A 75 10.69 24.99 -64.61
N ASP A 76 11.67 24.91 -65.50
CA ASP A 76 12.13 23.67 -66.12
C ASP A 76 13.30 23.01 -65.35
N SER A 77 13.59 23.48 -64.13
CA SER A 77 14.66 22.94 -63.29
C SER A 77 14.31 21.54 -62.76
N PRO A 78 15.09 20.48 -63.08
CA PRO A 78 14.80 19.11 -62.65
C PRO A 78 14.91 18.92 -61.12
N THR A 79 15.54 19.86 -60.41
CA THR A 79 15.69 19.85 -58.95
C THR A 79 14.66 20.72 -58.23
N GLY A 80 13.83 21.49 -58.96
CA GLY A 80 12.89 22.46 -58.37
C GLY A 80 13.57 23.65 -57.68
N LEU A 81 14.87 23.87 -57.96
CA LEU A 81 15.70 24.92 -57.36
C LEU A 81 16.33 25.82 -58.43
N GLN A 82 16.50 27.10 -58.10
CA GLN A 82 17.19 28.11 -58.91
C GLN A 82 18.29 28.78 -58.06
N GLU A 83 19.52 28.81 -58.57
CA GLU A 83 20.66 29.39 -57.84
C GLU A 83 20.72 30.90 -58.07
N GLU A 84 20.58 31.67 -56.99
CA GLU A 84 20.54 33.14 -57.02
C GLU A 84 21.27 33.72 -55.81
N HIS A 85 21.69 34.98 -55.90
CA HIS A 85 22.33 35.66 -54.78
C HIS A 85 21.29 36.10 -53.74
N CYS A 86 21.49 35.67 -52.48
CA CYS A 86 20.60 36.02 -51.37
C CYS A 86 21.16 37.18 -50.55
N GLU A 87 20.53 38.35 -50.64
CA GLU A 87 20.98 39.57 -49.94
C GLU A 87 20.93 39.45 -48.41
N ARG A 88 20.02 38.63 -47.87
CA ARG A 88 19.91 38.40 -46.42
C ARG A 88 20.98 37.45 -45.88
N CYS A 89 21.48 36.55 -46.73
CA CYS A 89 22.45 35.53 -46.38
C CYS A 89 23.84 35.78 -47.02
N GLN A 90 24.01 36.89 -47.75
CA GLN A 90 25.19 37.40 -48.47
C GLN A 90 26.04 36.36 -49.22
N ALA A 91 25.41 35.47 -49.98
CA ALA A 91 26.09 34.49 -50.82
C ALA A 91 25.16 33.92 -51.91
N HIS A 92 25.74 33.21 -52.89
CA HIS A 92 24.98 32.40 -53.86
C HIS A 92 24.31 31.23 -53.12
N ARG A 93 22.99 31.12 -53.29
CA ARG A 93 22.13 30.17 -52.56
C ARG A 93 21.09 29.59 -53.50
N LEU A 94 20.60 28.40 -53.16
CA LEU A 94 19.50 27.76 -53.87
C LEU A 94 18.18 28.37 -53.38
N PHE A 95 17.33 28.77 -54.33
CA PHE A 95 15.98 29.27 -54.08
C PHE A 95 14.96 28.27 -54.61
N ARG A 96 13.88 28.07 -53.87
CA ARG A 96 12.81 27.13 -54.21
C ARG A 96 11.85 27.73 -55.23
N ILE A 97 11.57 26.96 -56.28
CA ILE A 97 10.54 27.26 -57.28
C ILE A 97 9.17 26.80 -56.71
N PRO A 98 8.10 27.61 -56.77
CA PRO A 98 6.76 27.21 -56.29
C PRO A 98 6.18 26.02 -57.08
N ASP A 99 5.30 25.20 -56.49
CA ASP A 99 4.71 24.05 -57.20
C ASP A 99 3.48 24.43 -58.07
N ARG A 100 3.31 23.80 -59.24
CA ARG A 100 2.09 23.89 -60.07
C ARG A 100 1.00 22.95 -59.52
N ALA A 101 -0.14 23.49 -59.07
CA ALA A 101 -1.25 22.66 -58.58
C ALA A 101 -2.25 22.28 -59.70
N GLY A 102 -2.40 20.98 -59.99
CA GLY A 102 -3.61 20.37 -60.59
C GLY A 102 -3.38 19.31 -61.68
N LEU A 103 -3.82 18.05 -61.43
CA LEU A 103 -4.43 17.09 -62.40
C LEU A 103 -4.98 15.81 -61.67
N PRO A 104 -6.12 15.22 -62.08
CA PRO A 104 -6.73 14.00 -61.47
C PRO A 104 -6.85 12.76 -62.41
N GLY A 105 -6.90 11.53 -61.84
CA GLY A 105 -7.64 10.35 -62.35
C GLY A 105 -6.87 9.12 -62.91
N GLY A 106 -7.30 7.89 -62.53
CA GLY A 106 -7.12 6.64 -63.31
C GLY A 106 -6.77 5.34 -62.53
N GLU A 107 -7.72 4.39 -62.44
CA GLU A 107 -7.50 2.99 -61.99
C GLU A 107 -6.89 2.10 -63.09
N ALA A 108 -6.01 1.14 -62.73
CA ALA A 108 -5.80 -0.13 -63.46
C ALA A 108 -4.95 -1.16 -62.64
N GLY A 109 -5.52 -2.34 -62.39
CA GLY A 109 -4.93 -3.67 -62.67
C GLY A 109 -3.75 -4.22 -61.85
N GLY A 110 -3.93 -5.40 -61.25
CA GLY A 110 -2.98 -6.11 -60.40
C GLY A 110 -1.71 -6.69 -61.06
N LEU A 111 -0.80 -7.16 -60.21
CA LEU A 111 0.25 -8.13 -60.50
C LEU A 111 0.52 -8.97 -59.23
N ASP A 112 0.36 -10.28 -59.35
CA ASP A 112 0.55 -11.31 -58.32
C ASP A 112 2.00 -11.40 -57.82
N LEU A 113 2.19 -11.67 -56.53
CA LEU A 113 3.46 -12.10 -55.95
C LEU A 113 3.38 -13.58 -55.52
N PRO A 114 4.32 -14.44 -55.93
CA PRO A 114 4.37 -15.82 -55.47
C PRO A 114 4.85 -15.88 -54.01
N GLY A 115 4.11 -16.63 -53.20
CA GLY A 115 4.43 -16.87 -51.79
C GLY A 115 5.64 -17.79 -51.62
N TYR A 116 6.38 -17.58 -50.53
CA TYR A 116 7.38 -18.55 -50.07
C TYR A 116 7.15 -18.87 -48.59
N LYS A 117 6.97 -20.17 -48.34
CA LYS A 117 6.72 -20.79 -47.04
C LYS A 117 8.03 -20.98 -46.27
N VAL A 118 7.88 -20.94 -44.95
CA VAL A 118 8.81 -21.34 -43.90
C VAL A 118 9.17 -22.83 -44.02
N GLY A 119 10.44 -23.18 -43.77
CA GLY A 119 10.86 -24.57 -43.58
C GLY A 119 12.37 -24.79 -43.49
N VAL A 120 12.93 -24.59 -42.30
CA VAL A 120 13.94 -25.40 -41.56
C VAL A 120 15.03 -26.14 -42.35
N SER A 121 16.31 -25.79 -42.09
CA SER A 121 17.38 -26.66 -41.51
C SER A 121 18.78 -26.25 -41.98
N ASP A 122 19.64 -25.87 -41.03
CA ASP A 122 21.11 -26.01 -41.08
C ASP A 122 21.51 -27.51 -41.15
N PRO A 123 22.73 -27.94 -41.57
CA PRO A 123 24.01 -27.36 -41.10
C PRO A 123 25.26 -27.42 -42.02
N GLU A 124 26.28 -26.69 -41.56
CA GLU A 124 27.73 -26.92 -41.71
C GLU A 124 28.42 -26.78 -43.09
N GLY A 125 29.55 -26.05 -43.08
CA GLY A 125 30.64 -26.26 -44.04
C GLY A 125 31.30 -24.99 -44.59
N THR A 126 32.27 -24.47 -43.83
CA THR A 126 33.48 -23.75 -44.27
C THR A 126 33.69 -23.52 -45.78
N SER A 127 33.92 -22.26 -46.19
CA SER A 127 35.24 -21.75 -46.64
C SER A 127 35.12 -20.49 -47.52
N GLU A 128 35.95 -19.52 -47.14
CA GLU A 128 36.63 -18.50 -47.92
C GLU A 128 36.14 -18.10 -49.32
N ALA A 129 35.84 -16.80 -49.40
CA ALA A 129 36.47 -15.82 -50.30
C ALA A 129 36.52 -16.17 -51.80
N GLY A 130 35.48 -15.71 -52.51
CA GLY A 130 35.52 -15.41 -53.94
C GLY A 130 34.99 -13.99 -54.18
N LEU A 131 35.91 -13.08 -54.49
CA LEU A 131 35.71 -11.68 -54.93
C LEU A 131 34.47 -11.44 -55.80
N ILE A 132 33.65 -10.44 -55.44
CA ILE A 132 33.04 -9.51 -56.41
C ILE A 132 33.20 -8.08 -55.87
N GLN A 133 34.22 -7.38 -56.39
CA GLN A 133 34.27 -5.92 -56.37
C GLN A 133 33.20 -5.35 -57.32
N GLY A 134 32.54 -4.29 -56.90
CA GLY A 134 31.85 -3.35 -57.80
C GLY A 134 30.35 -3.17 -57.58
N VAL A 135 29.95 -2.57 -56.46
CA VAL A 135 28.64 -1.88 -56.37
C VAL A 135 28.90 -0.38 -56.37
N HIS A 136 28.36 0.28 -57.38
CA HIS A 136 28.53 1.70 -57.71
C HIS A 136 28.26 2.65 -56.52
N ARG A 137 29.16 3.62 -56.29
CA ARG A 137 28.97 4.77 -55.37
C ARG A 137 27.66 5.56 -55.58
N GLY A 138 27.07 5.51 -56.77
CA GLY A 138 25.76 6.13 -57.05
C GLY A 138 24.54 5.37 -56.49
N SER A 139 24.69 4.08 -56.17
CA SER A 139 23.60 3.20 -55.70
C SER A 139 23.22 3.48 -54.24
N LEU A 140 24.21 3.71 -53.36
CA LEU A 140 23.97 3.90 -51.93
C LEU A 140 23.35 5.25 -51.59
N ARG A 141 23.77 6.33 -52.27
CA ARG A 141 23.14 7.66 -52.12
C ARG A 141 21.69 7.65 -52.61
N ALA A 142 21.41 7.00 -53.73
CA ALA A 142 20.05 6.81 -54.22
C ALA A 142 19.19 6.00 -53.22
N ALA A 143 19.74 4.95 -52.64
CA ALA A 143 19.08 4.16 -51.60
C ALA A 143 18.76 4.98 -50.34
N ALA A 144 19.69 5.83 -49.87
CA ALA A 144 19.46 6.73 -48.74
C ALA A 144 18.32 7.75 -49.01
N HIS A 145 18.24 8.30 -50.22
CA HIS A 145 17.11 9.15 -50.61
C HIS A 145 15.78 8.38 -50.67
N VAL A 146 15.78 7.12 -51.09
CA VAL A 146 14.58 6.26 -51.06
C VAL A 146 14.11 6.02 -49.63
N ILE A 147 15.02 5.77 -48.68
CA ILE A 147 14.67 5.62 -47.25
C ILE A 147 13.97 6.89 -46.74
N PHE A 148 14.53 8.08 -47.01
CA PHE A 148 13.90 9.33 -46.57
C PHE A 148 12.61 9.67 -47.33
N ALA A 149 12.47 9.26 -48.60
CA ALA A 149 11.23 9.41 -49.36
C ALA A 149 10.10 8.52 -48.81
N GLU A 150 10.43 7.31 -48.35
CA GLU A 150 9.49 6.44 -47.66
C GLU A 150 9.13 7.03 -46.28
N LEU A 151 10.13 7.45 -45.49
CA LEU A 151 9.89 8.13 -44.21
C LEU A 151 9.01 9.37 -44.33
N ALA A 152 9.09 10.11 -45.44
CA ALA A 152 8.24 11.29 -45.70
C ALA A 152 6.73 10.96 -45.80
N ARG A 153 6.36 9.68 -45.97
CA ARG A 153 4.97 9.20 -45.96
C ARG A 153 4.44 8.92 -44.55
N HIS A 154 5.34 8.78 -43.58
CA HIS A 154 4.98 8.49 -42.18
C HIS A 154 4.81 9.76 -41.37
N ARG A 155 3.86 9.78 -40.43
CA ARG A 155 3.56 10.95 -39.60
C ARG A 155 3.93 10.78 -38.12
N ARG A 156 4.26 9.57 -37.70
CA ARG A 156 4.51 9.18 -36.31
C ARG A 156 6.01 9.11 -36.01
N THR A 157 6.40 9.52 -34.80
CA THR A 157 7.81 9.58 -34.35
C THR A 157 8.20 8.41 -33.45
N ASP A 158 7.29 7.46 -33.25
CA ASP A 158 7.35 6.29 -32.37
C ASP A 158 7.22 4.96 -33.16
N ASP A 159 7.48 5.01 -34.46
CA ASP A 159 7.36 3.87 -35.37
C ASP A 159 8.66 3.04 -35.41
N SER A 160 8.57 1.71 -35.31
CA SER A 160 9.71 0.79 -35.41
C SER A 160 10.45 0.90 -36.74
N LEU A 161 9.78 1.41 -37.78
CA LEU A 161 10.40 1.71 -39.08
C LEU A 161 11.51 2.79 -38.98
N LEU A 162 11.46 3.68 -37.98
CA LEU A 162 12.49 4.70 -37.77
C LEU A 162 13.82 4.09 -37.31
N ASP A 163 13.77 3.01 -36.54
CA ASP A 163 14.95 2.29 -36.06
C ASP A 163 15.60 1.51 -37.21
N GLN A 164 14.78 0.83 -38.03
CA GLN A 164 15.25 0.14 -39.23
C GLN A 164 15.87 1.10 -40.26
N ALA A 165 15.25 2.27 -40.45
CA ALA A 165 15.78 3.32 -41.31
C ALA A 165 17.12 3.87 -40.79
N LEU A 166 17.23 4.06 -39.47
CA LEU A 166 18.46 4.51 -38.82
C LEU A 166 19.60 3.49 -38.98
N GLU A 167 19.35 2.21 -38.71
CA GLU A 167 20.32 1.12 -38.88
C GLU A 167 20.80 1.02 -40.33
N SER A 168 19.87 1.10 -41.28
CA SER A 168 20.18 1.07 -42.71
C SER A 168 21.06 2.26 -43.12
N LEU A 169 20.78 3.46 -42.62
CA LEU A 169 21.59 4.66 -42.90
C LEU A 169 22.98 4.59 -42.25
N LEU A 170 23.10 4.06 -41.03
CA LEU A 170 24.39 3.85 -40.36
C LEU A 170 25.28 2.87 -41.14
N GLY A 171 24.69 1.82 -41.72
CA GLY A 171 25.40 0.86 -42.57
C GLY A 171 25.91 1.42 -43.89
N MET A 172 25.43 2.60 -44.34
CA MET A 172 25.81 3.23 -45.60
C MET A 172 27.05 4.13 -45.51
N GLY A 173 27.60 4.39 -44.32
CA GLY A 173 28.83 5.16 -44.15
C GLY A 173 28.75 6.63 -44.63
N PRO A 174 29.78 7.18 -45.30
CA PRO A 174 29.88 8.61 -45.62
C PRO A 174 28.80 9.11 -46.60
N GLU A 175 28.31 8.25 -47.50
CA GLU A 175 27.22 8.58 -48.42
C GLU A 175 25.87 8.74 -47.69
N GLY A 176 25.64 7.95 -46.63
CA GLY A 176 24.48 8.12 -45.74
C GLY A 176 24.56 9.43 -44.94
N ARG A 177 25.78 9.82 -44.53
CA ARG A 177 26.03 11.07 -43.79
C ARG A 177 25.62 12.30 -44.59
N GLU A 178 25.99 12.40 -45.87
CA GLU A 178 25.64 13.54 -46.73
C GLU A 178 24.12 13.75 -46.82
N VAL A 179 23.36 12.67 -47.05
CA VAL A 179 21.90 12.72 -47.14
C VAL A 179 21.26 13.07 -45.78
N CYS A 180 21.84 12.59 -44.68
CA CYS A 180 21.40 12.98 -43.33
C CYS A 180 21.61 14.48 -43.04
N VAL A 181 22.64 15.13 -43.58
CA VAL A 181 22.84 16.59 -43.41
C VAL A 181 21.69 17.35 -44.06
N GLU A 182 21.30 16.97 -45.28
CA GLU A 182 20.16 17.55 -45.99
C GLU A 182 18.84 17.29 -45.24
N ALA A 183 18.65 16.07 -44.75
CA ALA A 183 17.47 15.65 -44.01
C ALA A 183 17.30 16.38 -42.66
N LEU A 184 18.39 16.72 -41.98
CA LEU A 184 18.35 17.46 -40.71
C LEU A 184 17.75 18.87 -40.86
N ALA A 185 17.90 19.48 -42.05
CA ALA A 185 17.33 20.78 -42.39
C ALA A 185 15.83 20.73 -42.74
N SER A 186 15.22 19.54 -42.78
CA SER A 186 13.79 19.37 -43.10
C SER A 186 12.85 19.93 -42.02
N ASP A 187 11.60 20.17 -42.40
CA ASP A 187 10.48 20.50 -41.50
C ASP A 187 9.59 19.27 -41.21
N HIS A 188 10.01 18.07 -41.64
CA HIS A 188 9.29 16.83 -41.41
C HIS A 188 9.81 16.10 -40.15
N GLY A 189 8.92 15.86 -39.18
CA GLY A 189 9.27 15.33 -37.85
C GLY A 189 10.09 14.02 -37.88
N PRO A 190 9.56 12.93 -38.44
CA PRO A 190 10.26 11.66 -38.62
C PRO A 190 11.63 11.79 -39.30
N THR A 191 11.73 12.60 -40.35
CA THR A 191 12.97 12.83 -41.11
C THR A 191 14.04 13.51 -40.26
N VAL A 192 13.68 14.59 -39.55
CA VAL A 192 14.60 15.30 -38.65
C VAL A 192 15.02 14.41 -37.47
N LEU A 193 14.11 13.57 -36.96
CA LEU A 193 14.41 12.67 -35.86
C LEU A 193 15.43 11.60 -36.28
N VAL A 194 15.24 10.94 -37.43
CA VAL A 194 16.20 9.93 -37.93
C VAL A 194 17.55 10.57 -38.26
N ALA A 195 17.56 11.71 -38.95
CA ALA A 195 18.80 12.43 -39.25
C ALA A 195 19.53 12.90 -37.98
N GLY A 196 18.79 13.40 -36.98
CA GLY A 196 19.36 13.79 -35.69
C GLY A 196 19.92 12.60 -34.91
N ARG A 197 19.20 11.47 -34.90
CA ARG A 197 19.66 10.22 -34.26
C ARG A 197 20.92 9.66 -34.95
N TYR A 198 20.99 9.75 -36.27
CA TYR A 198 22.16 9.37 -37.05
C TYR A 198 23.41 10.14 -36.60
N PHE A 199 23.32 11.46 -36.51
CA PHE A 199 24.46 12.28 -36.06
C PHE A 199 24.81 12.11 -34.57
N LEU A 200 23.83 11.77 -33.72
CA LEU A 200 24.07 11.46 -32.32
C LEU A 200 24.73 10.09 -32.11
N ALA A 201 24.45 9.13 -33.00
CA ALA A 201 25.07 7.80 -32.99
C ALA A 201 26.51 7.81 -33.55
N SER A 202 26.91 8.85 -34.28
CA SER A 202 28.28 9.03 -34.78
C SER A 202 29.28 9.27 -33.64
N SER A 203 30.47 8.69 -33.76
CA SER A 203 31.61 8.93 -32.86
C SER A 203 32.32 10.27 -33.12
N GLU A 204 31.98 10.97 -34.20
CA GLU A 204 32.61 12.24 -34.55
C GLU A 204 31.96 13.43 -33.82
N GLY A 205 32.76 14.20 -33.07
CA GLY A 205 32.27 15.38 -32.36
C GLY A 205 31.64 16.45 -33.25
N ARG A 206 32.08 16.58 -34.51
CA ARG A 206 31.55 17.54 -35.50
C ARG A 206 30.11 17.25 -35.92
N ASP A 207 29.67 16.00 -35.83
CA ASP A 207 28.30 15.60 -36.18
C ASP A 207 27.30 16.04 -35.10
N ARG A 208 27.72 16.03 -33.84
CA ARG A 208 26.92 16.50 -32.70
C ARG A 208 26.72 18.02 -32.72
N ASP A 209 27.67 18.77 -33.29
CA ASP A 209 27.53 20.22 -33.50
C ASP A 209 26.40 20.56 -34.47
N LEU A 210 26.18 19.74 -35.49
CA LEU A 210 25.06 19.92 -36.42
C LEU A 210 23.70 19.79 -35.71
N VAL A 211 23.60 18.83 -34.78
CA VAL A 211 22.39 18.65 -33.96
C VAL A 211 22.21 19.81 -33.00
N ALA A 212 23.27 20.24 -32.29
CA ALA A 212 23.22 21.40 -31.41
C ALA A 212 22.82 22.69 -32.16
N GLN A 213 23.39 22.92 -33.35
CA GLN A 213 23.04 24.04 -34.21
C GLN A 213 21.58 23.97 -34.68
N ARG A 214 21.09 22.78 -35.04
CA ARG A 214 19.68 22.58 -35.43
C ARG A 214 18.73 22.89 -34.28
N LEU A 215 19.07 22.50 -33.05
CA LEU A 215 18.27 22.76 -31.85
C LEU A 215 18.14 24.25 -31.50
N SER A 216 19.10 25.09 -31.92
CA SER A 216 19.01 26.55 -31.81
C SER A 216 18.06 27.20 -32.83
N SER A 217 17.45 26.41 -33.71
CA SER A 217 16.50 26.84 -34.74
C SER A 217 15.15 26.12 -34.60
N ARG A 218 14.13 26.58 -35.33
CA ARG A 218 12.78 26.00 -35.29
C ARG A 218 12.78 24.51 -35.72
N THR A 219 12.40 23.58 -34.84
CA THR A 219 12.32 22.12 -35.12
C THR A 219 10.89 21.57 -35.25
N PRO A 220 10.60 20.54 -36.04
CA PRO A 220 9.21 20.04 -36.14
C PRO A 220 8.70 19.38 -34.84
N GLY A 221 7.55 19.86 -34.33
CA GLY A 221 6.79 19.21 -33.26
C GLY A 221 7.55 19.00 -31.93
N SER A 222 7.58 17.76 -31.45
CA SER A 222 8.28 17.35 -30.22
C SER A 222 9.73 16.90 -30.46
N VAL A 223 10.18 16.85 -31.72
CA VAL A 223 11.44 16.21 -32.14
C VAL A 223 12.65 16.86 -31.49
N GLY A 224 12.77 18.20 -31.49
CA GLY A 224 13.93 18.82 -30.86
C GLY A 224 13.99 18.61 -29.34
N GLY A 225 12.85 18.38 -28.67
CA GLY A 225 12.86 17.98 -27.26
C GLY A 225 13.41 16.57 -27.04
N ILE A 226 13.18 15.65 -27.99
CA ILE A 226 13.75 14.28 -27.97
C ILE A 226 15.25 14.35 -28.25
N LEU A 227 15.65 15.03 -29.32
CA LEU A 227 17.05 15.18 -29.71
C LEU A 227 17.88 15.89 -28.64
N LEU A 228 17.33 16.90 -27.95
CA LEU A 228 18.03 17.57 -26.84
C LEU A 228 18.32 16.62 -25.67
N ARG A 229 17.37 15.76 -25.29
CA ARG A 229 17.59 14.77 -24.23
C ARG A 229 18.65 13.75 -24.62
N MET A 230 18.60 13.28 -25.87
CA MET A 230 19.61 12.36 -26.40
C MET A 230 21.00 13.00 -26.45
N LEU A 231 21.10 14.26 -26.92
CA LEU A 231 22.35 15.01 -26.92
C LEU A 231 22.91 15.18 -25.51
N HIS A 232 22.06 15.51 -24.53
CA HIS A 232 22.49 15.64 -23.14
C HIS A 232 23.01 14.34 -22.53
N GLN A 233 22.37 13.20 -22.84
CA GLN A 233 22.82 11.88 -22.38
C GLN A 233 24.16 11.46 -23.00
N LEU A 234 24.39 11.80 -24.27
CA LEU A 234 25.56 11.35 -25.04
C LEU A 234 26.76 12.33 -24.97
N ASP A 235 26.49 13.62 -24.82
CA ASP A 235 27.49 14.69 -24.84
C ASP A 235 27.06 15.87 -23.94
N PRO A 236 27.15 15.71 -22.61
CA PRO A 236 26.79 16.77 -21.66
C PRO A 236 27.73 17.99 -21.75
N VAL A 237 28.91 17.84 -22.35
CA VAL A 237 29.85 18.95 -22.57
C VAL A 237 29.32 19.90 -23.64
N ARG A 238 28.73 19.38 -24.73
CA ARG A 238 28.05 20.20 -25.75
C ARG A 238 26.66 20.66 -25.30
N ALA A 239 25.91 19.80 -24.60
CA ALA A 239 24.65 20.18 -23.95
C ALA A 239 24.90 20.95 -22.64
N ASN A 240 25.76 21.97 -22.69
CA ASN A 240 26.17 22.74 -21.53
C ASN A 240 25.05 23.65 -20.99
N PRO A 241 25.20 24.19 -19.77
CA PRO A 241 24.19 25.06 -19.16
C PRO A 241 23.89 26.32 -19.96
N GLU A 242 24.85 26.86 -20.71
CA GLU A 242 24.66 28.05 -21.55
C GLU A 242 23.70 27.77 -22.71
N LEU A 243 23.92 26.66 -23.44
CA LEU A 243 23.02 26.21 -24.51
C LEU A 243 21.63 25.90 -23.95
N LEU A 244 21.55 25.17 -22.83
CA LEU A 244 20.27 24.85 -22.20
C LEU A 244 19.51 26.11 -21.76
N ALA A 245 20.21 27.08 -21.17
CA ALA A 245 19.62 28.35 -20.76
C ALA A 245 19.12 29.17 -21.96
N HIS A 246 19.87 29.19 -23.07
CA HIS A 246 19.44 29.81 -24.32
C HIS A 246 18.14 29.18 -24.85
N LEU A 247 18.00 27.85 -24.76
CA LEU A 247 16.80 27.13 -25.21
C LEU A 247 15.56 27.35 -24.32
N ILE A 248 15.68 27.98 -23.15
CA ILE A 248 14.53 28.36 -22.32
C ILE A 248 13.65 29.41 -23.00
N ASP A 249 14.20 30.23 -23.88
CA ASP A 249 13.45 31.20 -24.68
C ASP A 249 13.19 30.74 -26.13
N HIS A 250 13.35 29.45 -26.39
CA HIS A 250 13.14 28.91 -27.73
C HIS A 250 11.66 29.07 -28.16
N PRO A 251 11.34 29.34 -29.45
CA PRO A 251 9.95 29.48 -29.92
C PRO A 251 9.07 28.26 -29.64
N GLN A 252 9.67 27.08 -29.46
CA GLN A 252 8.94 25.82 -29.30
C GLN A 252 8.85 25.37 -27.86
N ASN A 253 7.61 25.13 -27.42
CA ASN A 253 7.31 24.72 -26.06
C ASN A 253 7.94 23.37 -25.68
N SER A 254 8.05 22.43 -26.62
CA SER A 254 8.68 21.12 -26.41
C SER A 254 10.16 21.24 -26.01
N LEU A 255 10.92 22.13 -26.66
CA LEU A 255 12.32 22.40 -26.33
C LEU A 255 12.46 23.20 -25.04
N ARG A 256 11.65 24.25 -24.85
CA ARG A 256 11.63 24.98 -23.57
C ARG A 256 11.39 24.06 -22.38
N ALA A 257 10.47 23.11 -22.53
CA ALA A 257 10.16 22.12 -21.50
C ALA A 257 11.30 21.13 -21.27
N ALA A 258 11.92 20.62 -22.33
CA ALA A 258 13.07 19.72 -22.21
C ALA A 258 14.27 20.41 -21.55
N ALA A 259 14.64 21.61 -22.00
CA ALA A 259 15.74 22.39 -21.42
C ALA A 259 15.48 22.74 -19.94
N HIS A 260 14.25 23.15 -19.61
CA HIS A 260 13.86 23.44 -18.23
C HIS A 260 13.96 22.22 -17.33
N ASN A 261 13.49 21.06 -17.78
CA ASN A 261 13.57 19.83 -16.99
C ASN A 261 15.02 19.41 -16.74
N LEU A 262 15.88 19.49 -17.76
CA LEU A 262 17.31 19.16 -17.62
C LEU A 262 18.01 20.08 -16.62
N LEU A 263 17.80 21.40 -16.70
CA LEU A 263 18.39 22.35 -15.75
C LEU A 263 17.80 22.24 -14.33
N LYS A 264 16.56 21.74 -14.20
CA LYS A 264 15.88 21.63 -12.91
C LYS A 264 16.40 20.48 -12.05
N GLU A 265 17.02 19.47 -12.64
CA GLU A 265 17.55 18.31 -11.90
C GLU A 265 18.66 18.70 -10.92
N ALA A 266 19.49 19.68 -11.27
CA ALA A 266 20.62 20.11 -10.45
C ALA A 266 20.88 21.62 -10.55
N PRO A 267 20.00 22.49 -10.00
CA PRO A 267 20.11 23.93 -10.16
C PRO A 267 21.39 24.50 -9.51
N ARG A 268 22.19 25.27 -10.27
CA ARG A 268 23.42 25.90 -9.78
C ARG A 268 23.35 27.44 -9.83
N PRO A 269 23.91 28.15 -8.82
CA PRO A 269 23.96 29.62 -8.83
C PRO A 269 24.72 30.20 -10.02
N GLU A 270 25.76 29.50 -10.49
CA GLU A 270 26.59 29.87 -11.65
C GLU A 270 25.79 30.05 -12.95
N TRP A 271 24.58 29.48 -13.03
CA TRP A 271 23.74 29.56 -14.23
C TRP A 271 22.83 30.78 -14.25
N ILE A 272 22.71 31.51 -13.13
CA ILE A 272 21.87 32.69 -13.02
C ILE A 272 22.17 33.71 -14.14
N PRO A 273 23.44 34.06 -14.45
CA PRO A 273 23.75 34.99 -15.55
C PRO A 273 23.20 34.54 -16.91
N PHE A 274 23.23 33.23 -17.22
CA PHE A 274 22.73 32.69 -18.47
C PHE A 274 21.19 32.69 -18.57
N LEU A 275 20.49 32.72 -17.43
CA LEU A 275 19.03 32.71 -17.36
C LEU A 275 18.41 34.14 -17.36
N LEU A 276 19.21 35.18 -17.14
CA LEU A 276 18.75 36.57 -17.15
C LEU A 276 18.08 37.01 -18.47
N PRO A 277 18.57 36.63 -19.67
CA PRO A 277 17.89 36.98 -20.92
C PRO A 277 16.46 36.42 -20.99
N ALA A 278 16.25 35.18 -20.53
CA ALA A 278 14.94 34.53 -20.55
C ALA A 278 13.93 35.17 -19.59
N LEU A 279 14.38 35.84 -18.51
CA LEU A 279 13.53 36.67 -17.65
C LEU A 279 13.02 37.94 -18.36
N LYS A 280 13.72 38.42 -19.39
CA LYS A 280 13.33 39.59 -20.19
C LYS A 280 12.54 39.23 -21.45
N SER A 281 12.24 37.95 -21.66
CA SER A 281 11.48 37.47 -22.82
C SER A 281 10.03 37.98 -22.83
N ASP A 282 9.49 38.22 -24.03
CA ASP A 282 8.06 38.47 -24.25
C ASP A 282 7.21 37.24 -23.87
N SER A 283 7.78 36.04 -23.96
CA SER A 283 7.12 34.78 -23.61
C SER A 283 6.98 34.62 -22.09
N ALA A 284 5.74 34.68 -21.60
CA ALA A 284 5.45 34.49 -20.18
C ALA A 284 5.81 33.07 -19.67
N ASP A 285 5.84 32.07 -20.56
CA ASP A 285 6.30 30.71 -20.23
C ASP A 285 7.82 30.67 -20.02
N ALA A 286 8.59 31.36 -20.88
CA ALA A 286 10.04 31.47 -20.75
C ALA A 286 10.42 32.21 -19.45
N ARG A 287 9.77 33.36 -19.17
CA ARG A 287 9.98 34.08 -17.90
C ARG A 287 9.64 33.22 -16.69
N TRP A 288 8.55 32.45 -16.73
CA TRP A 288 8.19 31.56 -15.63
C TRP A 288 9.23 30.47 -15.40
N ARG A 289 9.75 29.84 -16.47
CA ARG A 289 10.78 28.80 -16.39
C ARG A 289 12.10 29.34 -15.86
N ALA A 290 12.52 30.51 -16.34
CA ALA A 290 13.70 31.19 -15.83
C ALA A 290 13.55 31.54 -14.34
N ALA A 291 12.41 32.10 -13.94
CA ALA A 291 12.13 32.39 -12.53
C ALA A 291 12.07 31.11 -11.66
N ASP A 292 11.53 30.00 -12.18
CA ASP A 292 11.49 28.71 -11.48
C ASP A 292 12.88 28.11 -11.26
N LEU A 293 13.75 28.18 -12.27
CA LEU A 293 15.14 27.71 -12.21
C LEU A 293 15.98 28.57 -11.26
N ILE A 294 15.90 29.89 -11.39
CA ILE A 294 16.61 30.83 -10.51
C ILE A 294 16.14 30.66 -9.07
N ALA A 295 14.83 30.50 -8.83
CA ALA A 295 14.31 30.22 -7.49
C ALA A 295 14.70 28.81 -6.98
N GLY A 296 15.00 27.88 -7.87
CA GLY A 296 15.43 26.52 -7.55
C GLY A 296 16.87 26.44 -7.06
N THR A 297 17.73 27.43 -7.35
CA THR A 297 19.11 27.45 -6.85
C THR A 297 19.19 27.61 -5.34
N GLY A 298 18.20 28.28 -4.74
CA GLY A 298 18.21 28.60 -3.31
C GLY A 298 19.32 29.59 -2.90
N ASP A 299 19.91 30.31 -3.87
CA ASP A 299 21.03 31.23 -3.64
C ASP A 299 20.57 32.65 -3.27
N ALA A 300 21.33 33.35 -2.43
CA ALA A 300 21.04 34.73 -2.05
C ALA A 300 21.12 35.71 -3.24
N ALA A 301 21.95 35.43 -4.25
CA ALA A 301 22.05 36.21 -5.48
C ALA A 301 20.75 36.22 -6.30
N ALA A 302 19.89 35.21 -6.13
CA ALA A 302 18.58 35.16 -6.79
C ALA A 302 17.60 36.21 -6.23
N VAL A 303 17.76 36.64 -4.97
CA VAL A 303 16.82 37.53 -4.28
C VAL A 303 16.67 38.88 -4.98
N PRO A 304 17.73 39.68 -5.22
CA PRO A 304 17.58 40.98 -5.88
C PRO A 304 16.98 40.87 -7.28
N ILE A 305 17.35 39.83 -8.04
CA ILE A 305 16.87 39.59 -9.41
C ILE A 305 15.37 39.26 -9.40
N LEU A 306 14.94 38.28 -8.59
CA LEU A 306 13.55 37.87 -8.56
C LEU A 306 12.64 38.94 -7.96
N LEU A 307 13.14 39.81 -7.06
CA LEU A 307 12.38 40.95 -6.54
C LEU A 307 11.95 41.94 -7.63
N GLU A 308 12.71 42.09 -8.72
CA GLU A 308 12.31 42.90 -9.87
C GLU A 308 11.09 42.33 -10.59
N HIS A 309 10.89 41.01 -10.51
CA HIS A 309 9.79 40.28 -11.14
C HIS A 309 8.63 39.94 -10.18
N LEU A 310 8.64 40.53 -8.97
CA LEU A 310 7.58 40.33 -7.97
C LEU A 310 6.19 40.76 -8.48
N HIS A 311 6.15 41.73 -9.38
CA HIS A 311 4.93 42.23 -10.04
C HIS A 311 4.92 41.92 -11.55
N ASP A 312 5.34 40.72 -11.96
CA ASP A 312 5.29 40.33 -13.38
C ASP A 312 3.83 40.41 -13.93
N PRO A 313 3.62 40.90 -15.17
CA PRO A 313 2.29 40.98 -15.78
C PRO A 313 1.53 39.66 -15.85
N ARG A 314 2.23 38.51 -15.79
CA ARG A 314 1.63 37.18 -15.71
C ARG A 314 1.62 36.67 -14.28
N ALA A 315 0.43 36.51 -13.70
CA ALA A 315 0.19 35.95 -12.36
C ALA A 315 1.02 34.71 -12.01
N LYS A 316 1.21 33.80 -12.97
CA LYS A 316 1.97 32.55 -12.77
C LYS A 316 3.45 32.81 -12.41
N VAL A 317 4.07 33.82 -13.03
CA VAL A 317 5.46 34.23 -12.77
C VAL A 317 5.54 34.89 -11.39
N ALA A 318 4.71 35.90 -11.15
CA ALA A 318 4.65 36.62 -9.87
C ALA A 318 4.39 35.67 -8.68
N ARG A 319 3.47 34.70 -8.82
CA ARG A 319 3.20 33.69 -7.80
C ARG A 319 4.42 32.83 -7.48
N ARG A 320 5.21 32.47 -8.50
CA ARG A 320 6.44 31.67 -8.29
C ARG A 320 7.48 32.46 -7.51
N VAL A 321 7.63 33.75 -7.83
CA VAL A 321 8.49 34.70 -7.11
C VAL A 321 8.03 34.86 -5.66
N VAL A 322 6.75 35.16 -5.43
CA VAL A 322 6.15 35.26 -4.09
C VAL A 322 6.42 34.01 -3.26
N ALA A 323 6.23 32.81 -3.83
CA ALA A 323 6.48 31.55 -3.14
C ALA A 323 7.96 31.35 -2.76
N PHE A 324 8.89 31.81 -3.59
CA PHE A 324 10.31 31.82 -3.24
C PHE A 324 10.58 32.80 -2.09
N MET A 325 10.11 34.05 -2.19
CA MET A 325 10.32 35.08 -1.15
C MET A 325 9.72 34.68 0.20
N ALA A 326 8.60 33.94 0.20
CA ALA A 326 7.98 33.42 1.41
C ALA A 326 8.83 32.36 2.12
N ARG A 327 9.58 31.54 1.37
CA ARG A 327 10.33 30.38 1.92
C ARG A 327 11.81 30.66 2.13
N PHE A 328 12.41 31.52 1.30
CA PHE A 328 13.84 31.80 1.34
C PHE A 328 14.29 32.37 2.68
N ASN A 329 15.38 31.84 3.25
CA ASN A 329 15.91 32.27 4.55
C ASN A 329 17.12 33.19 4.39
N GLY A 330 16.86 34.49 4.28
CA GLY A 330 17.88 35.54 4.35
C GLY A 330 17.44 36.68 5.26
N GLU A 331 18.40 37.33 5.90
CA GLU A 331 18.16 38.36 6.92
C GLU A 331 17.63 39.68 6.33
N THR A 332 17.97 39.98 5.07
CA THR A 332 17.65 41.27 4.42
C THR A 332 16.31 41.28 3.68
N ILE A 333 15.70 40.12 3.44
CA ILE A 333 14.49 40.00 2.61
C ILE A 333 13.26 40.64 3.25
N GLU A 334 13.13 40.54 4.58
CA GLU A 334 11.98 41.07 5.32
C GLU A 334 11.99 42.60 5.30
N VAL A 335 13.17 43.20 5.51
CA VAL A 335 13.38 44.64 5.42
C VAL A 335 13.01 45.15 4.01
N GLU A 336 13.46 44.46 2.97
CA GLU A 336 13.21 44.87 1.59
C GLU A 336 11.74 44.70 1.18
N LEU A 337 11.08 43.62 1.61
CA LEU A 337 9.64 43.43 1.40
C LEU A 337 8.81 44.48 2.15
N MET A 338 9.17 44.80 3.39
CA MET A 338 8.52 45.87 4.17
C MET A 338 8.66 47.23 3.48
N ARG A 339 9.87 47.56 3.02
CA ARG A 339 10.14 48.79 2.27
C ARG A 339 9.30 48.88 0.99
N ARG A 340 9.14 47.79 0.23
CA ARG A 340 8.32 47.77 -0.99
C ARG A 340 6.81 47.78 -0.71
N ALA A 341 6.39 47.14 0.38
CA ALA A 341 4.99 47.06 0.79
C ALA A 341 4.45 48.40 1.34
N PHE A 342 5.25 49.10 2.15
CA PHE A 342 4.80 50.27 2.92
C PHE A 342 5.67 51.53 2.74
N GLY A 343 6.68 51.52 1.87
CA GLY A 343 7.53 52.69 1.60
C GLY A 343 6.83 53.82 0.83
N GLN A 344 5.63 53.57 0.29
CA GLN A 344 4.78 54.58 -0.33
C GLN A 344 3.54 54.85 0.54
N ARG A 345 3.00 56.06 0.47
CA ARG A 345 1.79 56.46 1.21
C ARG A 345 0.56 55.57 0.90
N TRP A 346 0.49 55.03 -0.32
CA TRP A 346 -0.61 54.21 -0.80
C TRP A 346 -0.11 52.82 -1.21
N ILE A 347 -0.87 51.78 -0.88
CA ILE A 347 -0.59 50.41 -1.33
C ILE A 347 -1.06 50.30 -2.79
N LEU A 348 -0.10 50.39 -3.71
CA LEU A 348 -0.34 50.17 -5.14
C LEU A 348 -0.18 48.69 -5.50
N ARG A 349 -0.49 48.34 -6.75
CA ARG A 349 -0.44 46.95 -7.23
C ARG A 349 0.93 46.27 -7.00
N PRO A 350 2.09 46.90 -7.26
CA PRO A 350 3.39 46.30 -6.93
C PRO A 350 3.60 46.09 -5.43
N SER A 351 3.21 47.06 -4.60
CA SER A 351 3.27 46.96 -3.13
C SER A 351 2.37 45.85 -2.60
N ALA A 352 1.22 45.61 -3.21
CA ALA A 352 0.35 44.50 -2.84
C ALA A 352 1.02 43.14 -3.05
N TYR A 353 1.83 42.93 -4.09
CA TYR A 353 2.59 41.67 -4.21
C TYR A 353 3.64 41.50 -3.10
N ALA A 354 4.24 42.59 -2.61
CA ALA A 354 5.12 42.55 -1.44
C ALA A 354 4.35 42.23 -0.14
N VAL A 355 3.16 42.81 0.04
CA VAL A 355 2.26 42.44 1.15
C VAL A 355 1.87 40.96 1.08
N LEU A 356 1.55 40.44 -0.11
CA LEU A 356 1.23 39.03 -0.30
C LEU A 356 2.43 38.12 0.04
N ALA A 357 3.64 38.51 -0.34
CA ALA A 357 4.86 37.79 0.03
C ALA A 357 5.09 37.79 1.55
N LEU A 358 4.84 38.90 2.24
CA LEU A 358 4.88 38.96 3.71
C LEU A 358 3.84 38.05 4.34
N VAL A 359 2.59 38.05 3.84
CA VAL A 359 1.51 37.17 4.33
C VAL A 359 1.85 35.69 4.15
N GLU A 360 2.30 35.30 2.95
CA GLU A 360 2.71 33.91 2.68
C GLU A 360 3.94 33.51 3.51
N ARG A 361 4.84 34.46 3.81
CA ARG A 361 5.98 34.25 4.70
C ARG A 361 5.56 34.04 6.15
N GLU A 362 4.62 34.85 6.66
CA GLU A 362 4.02 34.63 7.98
C GLU A 362 3.41 33.24 8.08
N ASP A 363 2.64 32.83 7.06
CA ASP A 363 2.00 31.51 7.00
C ASP A 363 3.04 30.38 6.99
N ALA A 364 4.11 30.52 6.20
CA ALA A 364 5.15 29.50 6.05
C ALA A 364 6.03 29.36 7.30
N ARG A 365 6.35 30.46 7.97
CA ARG A 365 7.26 30.50 9.13
C ARG A 365 6.56 30.46 10.47
N GLN A 366 5.26 30.74 10.50
CA GLN A 366 4.45 30.90 11.71
C GLN A 366 4.93 32.05 12.62
N THR A 367 5.65 33.02 12.05
CA THR A 367 6.14 34.20 12.75
C THR A 367 5.35 35.42 12.31
N PRO A 368 4.80 36.23 13.24
CA PRO A 368 4.13 37.48 12.87
C PRO A 368 5.16 38.48 12.34
N LEU A 369 4.91 39.02 11.16
CA LEU A 369 5.71 40.09 10.53
C LEU A 369 4.91 41.39 10.50
N LEU A 370 3.61 41.30 10.25
CA LEU A 370 2.69 42.41 10.25
C LEU A 370 2.02 42.54 11.62
N GLY A 371 2.16 43.72 12.22
CA GLY A 371 1.52 44.11 13.49
C GLY A 371 0.61 45.34 13.38
N PRO A 372 0.12 45.85 14.54
CA PRO A 372 -0.86 46.94 14.63
C PRO A 372 -0.48 48.22 13.85
N GLY A 373 0.81 48.57 13.80
CA GLY A 373 1.30 49.75 13.08
C GLY A 373 1.01 49.77 11.57
N HIS A 374 0.62 48.64 10.97
CA HIS A 374 0.29 48.55 9.55
C HIS A 374 -1.23 48.61 9.26
N VAL A 375 -2.08 48.53 10.28
CA VAL A 375 -3.54 48.37 10.14
C VAL A 375 -4.16 49.51 9.34
N ASP A 376 -3.79 50.76 9.65
CA ASP A 376 -4.35 51.94 8.97
C ASP A 376 -4.05 51.96 7.46
N ALA A 377 -2.83 51.59 7.07
CA ALA A 377 -2.45 51.51 5.66
C ALA A 377 -3.20 50.40 4.93
N LEU A 378 -3.38 49.25 5.58
CA LEU A 378 -4.10 48.10 5.03
C LEU A 378 -5.61 48.36 4.92
N LEU A 379 -6.23 49.02 5.91
CA LEU A 379 -7.64 49.41 5.85
C LEU A 379 -7.91 50.39 4.71
N ARG A 380 -7.02 51.38 4.50
CA ARG A 380 -7.09 52.26 3.32
C ARG A 380 -6.96 51.48 2.01
N GLY A 381 -6.01 50.54 1.94
CA GLY A 381 -5.80 49.67 0.77
C GLY A 381 -6.99 48.74 0.48
N MET A 382 -7.67 48.25 1.52
CA MET A 382 -8.88 47.42 1.39
C MET A 382 -10.05 48.17 0.73
N ASN A 383 -10.10 49.50 0.86
CA ASN A 383 -11.15 50.34 0.29
C ASN A 383 -10.83 50.84 -1.14
N VAL A 384 -9.71 50.44 -1.74
CA VAL A 384 -9.35 50.79 -3.12
C VAL A 384 -10.15 49.93 -4.11
N LYS A 385 -10.46 50.49 -5.29
CA LYS A 385 -11.24 49.80 -6.34
C LYS A 385 -10.53 48.58 -6.96
N ASP A 386 -9.21 48.45 -6.85
CA ASP A 386 -8.47 47.30 -7.40
C ASP A 386 -8.70 46.05 -6.53
N PRO A 387 -9.36 45.00 -7.06
CA PRO A 387 -9.70 43.80 -6.28
C PRO A 387 -8.48 43.04 -5.77
N PHE A 388 -7.33 43.12 -6.45
CA PHE A 388 -6.10 42.46 -6.04
C PHE A 388 -5.51 43.13 -4.80
N VAL A 389 -5.47 44.47 -4.79
CA VAL A 389 -4.99 45.26 -3.64
C VAL A 389 -5.93 45.05 -2.46
N ALA A 390 -7.24 45.17 -2.69
CA ALA A 390 -8.23 45.00 -1.64
C ALA A 390 -8.21 43.60 -1.02
N GLY A 391 -8.13 42.56 -1.86
CA GLY A 391 -8.02 41.17 -1.42
C GLY A 391 -6.75 40.91 -0.61
N THR A 392 -5.61 41.44 -1.06
CA THR A 392 -4.34 41.26 -0.35
C THR A 392 -4.32 41.96 1.01
N CYS A 393 -4.86 43.17 1.08
CA CYS A 393 -4.97 43.89 2.36
C CYS A 393 -5.88 43.15 3.34
N ALA A 394 -6.99 42.57 2.87
CA ALA A 394 -7.87 41.76 3.71
C ALA A 394 -7.17 40.49 4.25
N LEU A 395 -6.28 39.86 3.47
CA LEU A 395 -5.48 38.73 3.94
C LEU A 395 -4.55 39.12 5.09
N ALA A 396 -3.84 40.25 4.95
CA ALA A 396 -2.94 40.79 5.96
C ALA A 396 -3.68 41.18 7.24
N LEU A 397 -4.81 41.90 7.09
CA LEU A 397 -5.68 42.26 8.21
C LEU A 397 -6.21 41.02 8.93
N ALA A 398 -6.66 39.99 8.21
CA ALA A 398 -7.11 38.75 8.84
C ALA A 398 -6.03 38.12 9.72
N GLY A 399 -4.75 38.19 9.32
CA GLY A 399 -3.62 37.75 10.13
C GLY A 399 -3.41 38.60 11.38
N ILE A 400 -3.38 39.93 11.24
CA ILE A 400 -3.19 40.86 12.36
C ILE A 400 -4.32 40.71 13.38
N GLY A 401 -5.58 40.80 12.93
CA GLY A 401 -6.75 40.77 13.82
C GLY A 401 -6.93 39.43 14.51
N PHE A 402 -6.53 38.33 13.87
CA PHE A 402 -6.54 37.02 14.51
C PHE A 402 -5.58 36.95 15.70
N ARG A 403 -4.45 37.67 15.65
CA ARG A 403 -3.43 37.71 16.71
C ARG A 403 -3.65 38.83 17.72
N ASP A 404 -4.61 39.72 17.46
CA ASP A 404 -4.90 40.88 18.29
C ASP A 404 -5.43 40.45 19.67
N GLU A 405 -4.83 41.00 20.72
CA GLU A 405 -5.18 40.69 22.11
C GLU A 405 -6.44 41.43 22.57
N ASN A 406 -6.81 42.51 21.87
CA ASN A 406 -7.98 43.32 22.19
C ASN A 406 -9.03 43.27 21.05
N PRO A 407 -10.03 42.37 21.13
CA PRO A 407 -11.09 42.25 20.13
C PRO A 407 -11.83 43.56 19.81
N SER A 408 -11.85 44.52 20.76
CA SER A 408 -12.52 45.81 20.58
C SER A 408 -11.79 46.76 19.62
N GLU A 409 -10.49 46.57 19.41
CA GLU A 409 -9.65 47.38 18.51
C GLU A 409 -9.64 46.86 17.07
N SER A 410 -10.14 45.64 16.84
CA SER A 410 -10.22 44.97 15.53
C SER A 410 -11.65 44.61 15.07
N PRO A 411 -12.65 45.52 15.14
CA PRO A 411 -14.05 45.21 14.77
C PRO A 411 -14.23 44.90 13.27
N TRP A 412 -13.27 45.30 12.44
CA TRP A 412 -13.21 44.99 11.01
C TRP A 412 -13.01 43.49 10.74
N LEU A 413 -12.45 42.72 11.69
CA LEU A 413 -12.26 41.27 11.58
C LEU A 413 -13.59 40.51 11.71
N ASP A 414 -14.54 41.07 12.44
CA ASP A 414 -15.85 40.47 12.67
C ASP A 414 -16.85 40.80 11.54
N SER A 415 -16.46 41.62 10.56
CA SER A 415 -17.39 42.14 9.53
C SER A 415 -16.78 42.28 8.14
N VAL A 416 -15.98 43.33 7.92
CA VAL A 416 -15.55 43.77 6.58
C VAL A 416 -14.52 42.81 5.97
N VAL A 417 -13.60 42.28 6.78
CA VAL A 417 -12.53 41.37 6.31
C VAL A 417 -13.09 40.01 5.84
N PRO A 418 -13.89 39.26 6.63
CA PRO A 418 -14.50 38.03 6.15
C PRO A 418 -15.34 38.24 4.89
N ASN A 419 -16.07 39.36 4.81
CA ASN A 419 -16.87 39.70 3.63
C ASN A 419 -15.99 39.84 2.37
N GLN A 420 -14.85 40.52 2.48
CA GLN A 420 -13.92 40.69 1.37
C GLN A 420 -13.28 39.36 0.93
N LEU A 421 -12.89 38.51 1.88
CA LEU A 421 -12.30 37.20 1.59
C LEU A 421 -13.32 36.22 0.95
N VAL A 422 -14.57 36.22 1.43
CA VAL A 422 -15.64 35.43 0.81
C VAL A 422 -15.92 35.90 -0.61
N SER A 423 -15.97 37.23 -0.83
CA SER A 423 -16.20 37.82 -2.17
C SER A 423 -15.08 37.46 -3.15
N LEU A 424 -13.83 37.44 -2.68
CA LEU A 424 -12.64 37.01 -3.42
C LEU A 424 -12.74 35.54 -3.85
N ILE A 425 -13.08 34.63 -2.92
CA ILE A 425 -13.25 33.19 -3.22
C ILE A 425 -14.46 32.97 -4.13
N ALA A 426 -15.54 33.71 -3.94
CA ALA A 426 -16.73 33.65 -4.78
C ALA A 426 -16.46 34.07 -6.23
N GLY A 427 -15.38 34.83 -6.49
CA GLY A 427 -15.07 35.34 -7.82
C GLY A 427 -16.10 36.36 -8.31
N GLN A 428 -16.73 37.10 -7.39
CA GLN A 428 -17.75 38.11 -7.72
C GLN A 428 -17.22 39.21 -8.65
N VAL A 429 -15.90 39.46 -8.61
CA VAL A 429 -15.19 40.34 -9.54
C VAL A 429 -14.07 39.52 -10.20
N PHE A 430 -14.08 39.45 -11.53
CA PHE A 430 -13.02 38.80 -12.29
C PHE A 430 -11.77 39.69 -12.37
N PHE A 431 -10.61 39.13 -12.03
CA PHE A 431 -9.31 39.77 -12.27
C PHE A 431 -8.23 38.70 -12.47
N LYS A 432 -7.21 39.03 -13.29
CA LYS A 432 -6.22 38.08 -13.82
C LYS A 432 -5.44 37.30 -12.74
N ASP A 433 -5.21 37.92 -11.59
CA ASP A 433 -4.30 37.42 -10.54
C ASP A 433 -5.05 36.74 -9.38
N ARG A 434 -6.35 36.49 -9.52
CA ARG A 434 -7.19 35.93 -8.46
C ARG A 434 -6.65 34.60 -7.93
N GLU A 435 -6.14 33.74 -8.79
CA GLU A 435 -5.57 32.44 -8.40
C GLU A 435 -4.42 32.55 -7.41
N ALA A 436 -3.70 33.69 -7.37
CA ALA A 436 -2.63 33.91 -6.40
C ALA A 436 -3.17 34.12 -4.97
N LEU A 437 -4.41 34.61 -4.81
CA LEU A 437 -4.98 34.96 -3.51
C LEU A 437 -5.92 33.89 -2.94
N VAL A 438 -6.55 33.05 -3.78
CA VAL A 438 -7.59 32.10 -3.35
C VAL A 438 -7.09 31.15 -2.27
N GLY A 439 -5.88 30.60 -2.42
CA GLY A 439 -5.30 29.68 -1.44
C GLY A 439 -5.13 30.34 -0.06
N ALA A 440 -4.52 31.52 -0.03
CA ALA A 440 -4.36 32.31 1.19
C ALA A 440 -5.71 32.72 1.80
N ALA A 441 -6.69 33.10 0.97
CA ALA A 441 -8.01 33.52 1.43
C ALA A 441 -8.77 32.39 2.12
N VAL A 442 -8.69 31.18 1.57
CA VAL A 442 -9.28 29.98 2.21
C VAL A 442 -8.59 29.73 3.54
N ARG A 443 -7.25 29.77 3.62
CA ARG A 443 -6.53 29.60 4.89
C ARG A 443 -6.92 30.65 5.92
N ARG A 444 -6.99 31.93 5.54
CA ARG A 444 -7.37 33.03 6.44
C ARG A 444 -8.83 32.94 6.89
N LEU A 445 -9.76 32.54 6.02
CA LEU A 445 -11.15 32.26 6.42
C LEU A 445 -11.22 31.06 7.37
N GLN A 446 -10.55 29.96 7.05
CA GLN A 446 -10.50 28.79 7.94
C GLN A 446 -9.96 29.16 9.33
N MET A 447 -8.92 30.00 9.36
CA MET A 447 -8.32 30.51 10.59
C MET A 447 -9.33 31.33 11.42
N ILE A 448 -9.96 32.36 10.83
CA ILE A 448 -10.85 33.27 11.58
C ILE A 448 -12.27 32.71 11.80
N THR A 449 -12.63 31.59 11.17
CA THR A 449 -13.95 30.95 11.35
C THR A 449 -13.86 29.58 12.03
N SER A 450 -12.66 29.01 12.14
CA SER A 450 -12.42 27.63 12.58
C SER A 450 -13.19 26.56 11.78
N LYS A 451 -13.62 26.87 10.56
CA LYS A 451 -14.41 26.00 9.68
C LYS A 451 -13.58 25.51 8.49
N SER A 452 -13.57 24.20 8.21
CA SER A 452 -12.88 23.61 7.05
C SER A 452 -13.87 23.13 5.98
N THR A 453 -14.10 23.95 4.95
CA THR A 453 -14.99 23.61 3.80
C THR A 453 -14.29 23.66 2.44
N GLY A 454 -12.95 23.67 2.43
CA GLY A 454 -12.15 23.79 1.21
C GLY A 454 -12.38 25.11 0.45
N ALA A 455 -11.99 25.15 -0.83
CA ALA A 455 -12.10 26.33 -1.70
C ALA A 455 -13.47 26.45 -2.43
N VAL A 456 -14.50 25.74 -1.97
CA VAL A 456 -15.81 25.72 -2.63
C VAL A 456 -16.56 27.04 -2.37
N ALA A 457 -16.62 27.88 -3.40
CA ALA A 457 -17.25 29.20 -3.35
C ALA A 457 -18.70 29.17 -2.82
N GLY A 458 -19.53 28.25 -3.32
CA GLY A 458 -20.94 28.15 -2.93
C GLY A 458 -21.14 27.94 -1.42
N THR A 459 -20.27 27.15 -0.80
CA THR A 459 -20.35 26.83 0.64
C THR A 459 -20.03 28.05 1.50
N TRP A 460 -19.01 28.82 1.12
CA TRP A 460 -18.63 30.05 1.83
C TRP A 460 -19.66 31.16 1.66
N ILE A 461 -20.25 31.31 0.46
CA ILE A 461 -21.32 32.29 0.21
C ILE A 461 -22.55 32.00 1.07
N LYS A 462 -23.01 30.74 1.07
CA LYS A 462 -24.17 30.32 1.86
C LYS A 462 -23.92 30.56 3.35
N TRP A 463 -22.78 30.09 3.85
CA TRP A 463 -22.40 30.26 5.25
C TRP A 463 -22.34 31.73 5.66
N TRP A 464 -21.68 32.59 4.90
CA TRP A 464 -21.55 34.01 5.26
C TRP A 464 -22.91 34.71 5.27
N ARG A 465 -23.80 34.38 4.32
CA ARG A 465 -25.17 34.91 4.29
C ARG A 465 -25.94 34.60 5.57
N GLU A 466 -25.80 33.38 6.08
CA GLU A 466 -26.48 32.89 7.29
C GLU A 466 -25.86 33.44 8.59
N ASN A 467 -24.53 33.65 8.60
CA ASN A 467 -23.78 33.92 9.85
C ASN A 467 -23.29 35.37 9.99
N ARG A 468 -23.38 36.21 8.94
CA ARG A 468 -22.86 37.60 8.96
C ARG A 468 -23.42 38.47 10.10
N ARG A 469 -24.66 38.24 10.53
CA ARG A 469 -25.30 39.02 11.60
C ARG A 469 -24.84 38.46 12.93
N GLY A 470 -24.08 39.24 13.69
CA GLY A 470 -23.55 38.81 14.99
C GLY A 470 -22.31 37.91 14.90
N PHE A 471 -21.69 37.79 13.71
CA PHE A 471 -20.43 37.05 13.58
C PHE A 471 -19.36 37.62 14.53
N ARG A 472 -18.60 36.70 15.13
CA ARG A 472 -17.40 36.97 15.90
C ARG A 472 -16.31 36.04 15.39
N ALA A 473 -15.24 36.63 14.89
CA ALA A 473 -14.09 35.89 14.41
C ALA A 473 -13.41 35.12 15.55
N SER A 474 -13.02 33.89 15.25
CA SER A 474 -12.07 33.12 16.05
C SER A 474 -10.76 33.89 16.12
N ARG A 475 -10.21 33.99 17.33
CA ARG A 475 -8.97 34.71 17.62
C ARG A 475 -7.97 33.74 18.26
N ALA A 476 -6.70 34.09 18.20
CA ALA A 476 -5.62 33.33 18.80
C ALA A 476 -5.71 33.30 20.33
N ILE A 477 -6.47 34.21 20.95
CA ILE A 477 -6.65 34.29 22.40
C ILE A 477 -8.10 33.97 22.76
N LEU A 478 -8.26 33.06 23.72
CA LEU A 478 -9.53 32.70 24.36
C LEU A 478 -9.46 33.21 25.81
N PRO A 479 -10.02 34.39 26.12
CA PRO A 479 -9.95 34.96 27.46
C PRO A 479 -10.76 34.07 28.43
N ILE A 480 -10.14 33.68 29.55
CA ILE A 480 -10.77 32.84 30.56
C ILE A 480 -10.67 33.48 31.95
N GLN A 481 -11.77 33.41 32.70
CA GLN A 481 -11.88 33.82 34.10
C GLN A 481 -11.96 32.59 35.01
N ALA A 482 -11.66 32.75 36.30
CA ALA A 482 -11.75 31.64 37.25
C ALA A 482 -13.16 31.03 37.35
N SER A 483 -14.21 31.83 37.14
CA SER A 483 -15.61 31.39 37.11
C SER A 483 -15.97 30.51 35.91
N ASP A 484 -15.18 30.57 34.84
CA ASP A 484 -15.47 29.84 33.58
C ASP A 484 -15.24 28.34 33.70
N VAL A 485 -14.55 27.89 34.75
CA VAL A 485 -14.29 26.48 35.03
C VAL A 485 -15.56 25.63 35.07
N LEU A 486 -16.66 26.20 35.56
CA LEU A 486 -17.93 25.50 35.67
C LEU A 486 -18.55 25.23 34.30
N ARG A 487 -18.28 26.09 33.32
CA ARG A 487 -18.85 26.05 31.96
C ARG A 487 -17.88 25.55 30.90
N LEU A 488 -16.63 25.27 31.28
CA LEU A 488 -15.59 24.81 30.38
C LEU A 488 -15.98 23.47 29.74
N ARG A 489 -15.83 23.39 28.41
CA ARG A 489 -16.01 22.19 27.61
C ARG A 489 -14.76 21.94 26.77
N VAL A 490 -14.29 20.70 26.77
CA VAL A 490 -13.13 20.26 25.99
C VAL A 490 -13.52 19.07 25.13
N ASP A 491 -13.54 19.25 23.81
CA ASP A 491 -13.83 18.19 22.86
C ASP A 491 -12.53 17.63 22.26
N CYS A 492 -12.36 16.32 22.40
CA CYS A 492 -11.25 15.57 21.82
C CYS A 492 -11.79 14.63 20.74
N MET A 493 -11.20 14.67 19.55
CA MET A 493 -11.62 13.85 18.42
C MET A 493 -10.41 13.19 17.76
N ASP A 494 -10.44 11.88 17.58
CA ASP A 494 -9.55 11.10 16.73
C ASP A 494 -10.33 10.63 15.50
N ARG A 495 -10.20 11.37 14.40
CA ARG A 495 -10.94 11.12 13.17
C ARG A 495 -10.48 9.85 12.45
N ALA A 496 -9.24 9.41 12.65
CA ALA A 496 -8.75 8.17 12.05
C ALA A 496 -9.43 6.95 12.66
N ARG A 497 -9.73 7.00 13.96
CA ARG A 497 -10.41 5.93 14.69
C ARG A 497 -11.93 6.12 14.80
N ALA A 498 -12.46 7.23 14.29
CA ALA A 498 -13.85 7.67 14.50
C ALA A 498 -14.25 7.69 15.99
N GLN A 499 -13.32 8.11 16.86
CA GLN A 499 -13.55 8.18 18.31
C GLN A 499 -13.54 9.63 18.76
N GLY A 500 -14.49 10.02 19.61
CA GLY A 500 -14.54 11.35 20.19
C GLY A 500 -15.18 11.37 21.56
N PHE A 501 -14.70 12.28 22.41
CA PHE A 501 -15.23 12.50 23.76
C PHE A 501 -15.21 13.98 24.13
N SER A 502 -16.11 14.35 25.04
CA SER A 502 -16.25 15.70 25.57
C SER A 502 -16.10 15.68 27.08
N LEU A 503 -15.13 16.41 27.62
CA LEU A 503 -14.97 16.66 29.04
C LEU A 503 -15.73 17.94 29.40
N LEU A 504 -16.72 17.83 30.29
CA LEU A 504 -17.70 18.85 30.60
C LEU A 504 -17.56 19.30 32.06
N GLY A 505 -17.51 20.61 32.28
CA GLY A 505 -17.55 21.19 33.63
C GLY A 505 -18.91 21.00 34.32
N PRO A 506 -18.99 21.20 35.66
CA PRO A 506 -20.19 20.91 36.46
C PRO A 506 -21.49 21.57 36.00
N ALA A 507 -21.45 22.77 35.41
CA ALA A 507 -22.66 23.48 34.99
C ALA A 507 -23.37 22.81 33.79
N TRP A 508 -22.74 21.82 33.16
CA TRP A 508 -23.33 21.04 32.07
C TRP A 508 -24.27 19.93 32.54
N LEU A 509 -24.32 19.61 33.85
CA LEU A 509 -25.29 18.65 34.39
C LEU A 509 -26.75 19.12 34.26
N ASP A 510 -26.96 20.43 34.16
CA ASP A 510 -28.28 21.05 34.01
C ASP A 510 -28.54 21.53 32.57
N GLN A 511 -27.67 21.16 31.63
CA GLN A 511 -27.76 21.54 30.21
C GLN A 511 -27.91 20.31 29.32
N ALA A 512 -28.47 20.50 28.13
CA ALA A 512 -28.55 19.44 27.14
C ALA A 512 -27.13 19.01 26.68
N PRO A 513 -26.89 17.71 26.45
CA PRO A 513 -25.61 17.24 25.97
C PRO A 513 -25.32 17.85 24.59
N PRO A 514 -24.08 18.28 24.36
CA PRO A 514 -23.80 19.23 23.28
C PRO A 514 -23.90 18.69 21.85
N ASP A 515 -23.57 17.42 21.59
CA ASP A 515 -23.51 16.85 20.23
C ASP A 515 -23.90 15.35 20.23
N ALA A 516 -24.72 14.94 19.25
CA ALA A 516 -25.06 13.53 19.06
C ALA A 516 -23.84 12.74 18.55
N GLY A 517 -23.47 11.67 19.26
CA GLY A 517 -22.41 10.73 18.85
C GLY A 517 -21.01 11.00 19.42
N VAL A 518 -20.82 12.04 20.23
CA VAL A 518 -19.59 12.25 21.03
C VAL A 518 -19.87 11.83 22.46
N GLU A 519 -18.95 11.12 23.12
CA GLU A 519 -19.15 10.65 24.49
C GLU A 519 -19.07 11.80 25.52
N PRO A 520 -20.15 12.17 26.23
CA PRO A 520 -20.08 13.19 27.27
C PRO A 520 -19.57 12.64 28.60
N ILE A 521 -18.58 13.31 29.19
CA ILE A 521 -17.96 12.98 30.47
C ILE A 521 -18.06 14.19 31.39
N TYR A 522 -18.78 14.03 32.50
CA TYR A 522 -19.05 15.12 33.43
C TYR A 522 -18.03 15.11 34.55
N LEU A 523 -17.28 16.20 34.69
CA LEU A 523 -16.21 16.31 35.67
C LEU A 523 -16.70 16.90 36.99
N SER A 524 -16.05 16.48 38.08
CA SER A 524 -16.17 17.17 39.35
C SER A 524 -15.64 18.61 39.26
N ALA A 525 -16.08 19.48 40.18
CA ALA A 525 -15.57 20.85 40.24
C ALA A 525 -14.05 20.90 40.50
N GLN A 526 -13.49 19.89 41.17
CA GLN A 526 -12.05 19.77 41.42
C GLN A 526 -11.29 19.39 40.15
N ASP A 527 -11.71 18.31 39.47
CA ASP A 527 -11.02 17.84 38.27
C ASP A 527 -11.20 18.82 37.09
N ALA A 528 -12.33 19.55 37.03
CA ALA A 528 -12.50 20.65 36.06
C ALA A 528 -11.50 21.79 36.32
N ARG A 529 -11.22 22.14 37.58
CA ARG A 529 -10.19 23.13 37.97
C ARG A 529 -8.79 22.65 37.62
N GLU A 530 -8.47 21.40 37.88
CA GLU A 530 -7.18 20.80 37.51
C GLU A 530 -6.99 20.75 35.99
N MET A 531 -8.02 20.36 35.24
CA MET A 531 -8.02 20.39 33.78
C MET A 531 -7.79 21.82 33.27
N MET A 532 -8.50 22.81 33.82
CA MET A 532 -8.32 24.22 33.44
C MET A 532 -6.90 24.72 33.72
N GLY A 533 -6.34 24.41 34.89
CA GLY A 533 -4.97 24.77 35.26
C GLY A 533 -3.92 24.11 34.36
N MET A 534 -4.10 22.82 34.03
CA MET A 534 -3.26 22.11 33.07
C MET A 534 -3.31 22.76 31.69
N LEU A 535 -4.50 23.07 31.17
CA LEU A 535 -4.67 23.75 29.89
C LEU A 535 -4.05 25.16 29.93
N GLN A 536 -4.20 25.91 31.02
CA GLN A 536 -3.50 27.20 31.20
C GLN A 536 -1.98 27.05 31.10
N GLY A 537 -1.39 26.07 31.78
CA GLY A 537 0.06 25.80 31.72
C GLY A 537 0.57 25.41 30.33
N THR A 538 -0.27 24.85 29.47
CA THR A 538 0.09 24.52 28.08
C THR A 538 0.07 25.71 27.12
N GLY A 539 -0.50 26.86 27.56
CA GLY A 539 -0.64 28.06 26.76
C GLY A 539 -1.77 28.03 25.74
N VAL A 540 -2.66 27.02 25.79
CA VAL A 540 -3.73 26.85 24.78
C VAL A 540 -4.79 27.93 24.82
N PHE A 541 -4.93 28.70 25.90
CA PHE A 541 -5.85 29.84 25.97
C PHE A 541 -5.24 31.13 25.38
N GLY A 542 -3.92 31.31 25.42
CA GLY A 542 -3.24 32.52 24.94
C GLY A 542 -2.74 32.44 23.48
N GLY A 543 -2.12 33.53 23.01
CA GLY A 543 -1.51 33.63 21.67
C GLY A 543 -0.26 32.75 21.50
N GLN A 544 0.25 32.17 22.59
CA GLN A 544 1.38 31.22 22.61
C GLN A 544 1.11 29.98 21.75
N ARG A 545 -0.17 29.57 21.61
CA ARG A 545 -0.61 28.46 20.76
C ARG A 545 -1.69 28.94 19.80
N LEU A 546 -1.33 29.02 18.53
CA LEU A 546 -2.25 29.45 17.47
C LEU A 546 -3.25 28.33 17.14
N PRO A 547 -4.57 28.60 17.16
CA PRO A 547 -5.57 27.65 16.71
C PRO A 547 -5.51 27.51 15.18
N GLY A 548 -6.02 26.38 14.67
CA GLY A 548 -6.00 26.12 13.24
C GLY A 548 -5.87 24.65 12.87
N VAL A 549 -5.73 24.43 11.57
CA VAL A 549 -5.57 23.11 10.96
C VAL A 549 -4.14 22.97 10.45
N TRP A 550 -3.44 21.96 10.93
CA TRP A 550 -2.02 21.73 10.70
C TRP A 550 -1.83 20.33 10.08
N GLY A 551 -0.91 20.21 9.12
CA GLY A 551 -0.65 18.96 8.39
C GLY A 551 -1.54 18.72 7.17
N ALA A 552 -1.02 17.98 6.18
CA ALA A 552 -1.66 17.79 4.88
C ALA A 552 -2.93 16.91 4.92
N GLU A 553 -3.02 15.95 5.85
CA GLU A 553 -4.12 14.97 5.97
C GLU A 553 -5.06 15.26 7.15
N HIS A 554 -5.52 16.50 7.30
CA HIS A 554 -6.41 16.90 8.40
C HIS A 554 -7.78 16.19 8.44
N ALA A 555 -8.19 15.53 7.35
CA ALA A 555 -9.40 14.70 7.32
C ALA A 555 -9.28 13.48 8.26
N ARG A 556 -8.06 12.96 8.45
CA ARG A 556 -7.73 11.85 9.34
C ARG A 556 -6.99 12.30 10.62
N GLY A 557 -6.94 13.61 10.87
CA GLY A 557 -6.22 14.20 12.00
C GLY A 557 -6.95 14.11 13.34
N ARG A 558 -6.23 14.41 14.42
CA ARG A 558 -6.80 14.62 15.75
C ARG A 558 -7.17 16.08 15.96
N ALA A 559 -8.28 16.32 16.64
CA ALA A 559 -8.76 17.66 16.97
C ALA A 559 -8.96 17.82 18.48
N LEU A 560 -8.59 19.00 18.98
CA LEU A 560 -8.84 19.47 20.34
C LEU A 560 -9.60 20.79 20.24
N SER A 561 -10.81 20.87 20.80
CA SER A 561 -11.59 22.11 20.85
C SER A 561 -11.90 22.50 22.28
N LEU A 562 -11.59 23.74 22.63
CA LEU A 562 -11.87 24.36 23.92
C LEU A 562 -13.04 25.32 23.74
N SER A 563 -14.07 25.19 24.56
CA SER A 563 -15.25 26.05 24.50
C SER A 563 -15.59 26.60 25.89
N VAL A 564 -15.84 27.91 25.95
CA VAL A 564 -16.31 28.62 27.14
C VAL A 564 -17.46 29.54 26.71
N GLY A 565 -18.69 29.20 27.09
CA GLY A 565 -19.88 29.90 26.60
C GLY A 565 -19.99 29.85 25.07
N GLN A 566 -20.01 31.00 24.41
CA GLN A 566 -20.07 31.13 22.94
C GLN A 566 -18.69 31.18 22.27
N GLN A 567 -17.60 31.24 23.04
CA GLN A 567 -16.26 31.32 22.51
C GLN A 567 -15.66 29.93 22.34
N LYS A 568 -14.95 29.70 21.24
CA LYS A 568 -14.37 28.41 20.88
C LYS A 568 -12.98 28.57 20.28
N LYS A 569 -12.05 27.70 20.67
CA LYS A 569 -10.70 27.63 20.14
C LYS A 569 -10.37 26.18 19.75
N THR A 570 -10.00 25.96 18.48
CA THR A 570 -9.82 24.60 17.93
C THR A 570 -8.43 24.41 17.32
N PHE A 571 -7.81 23.29 17.67
CA PHE A 571 -6.55 22.80 17.13
C PHE A 571 -6.80 21.48 16.39
N VAL A 572 -6.31 21.36 15.16
CA VAL A 572 -6.40 20.12 14.38
C VAL A 572 -5.03 19.80 13.83
N TYR A 573 -4.52 18.60 14.10
CA TYR A 573 -3.25 18.11 13.56
C TYR A 573 -3.48 16.84 12.74
N GLY A 574 -3.02 16.83 11.50
CA GLY A 574 -2.95 15.64 10.66
C GLY A 574 -1.99 14.58 11.24
N PRO A 575 -2.10 13.31 10.81
CA PRO A 575 -1.19 12.25 11.22
C PRO A 575 0.29 12.66 11.07
N GLY A 576 1.11 12.42 12.10
CA GLY A 576 2.54 12.73 12.12
C GLY A 576 2.92 14.22 12.21
N SER A 577 1.94 15.15 12.22
CA SER A 577 2.21 16.60 12.27
C SER A 577 2.00 17.22 13.65
N ALA A 578 1.53 16.43 14.61
CA ALA A 578 1.22 16.89 15.96
C ALA A 578 2.50 17.23 16.74
N THR A 579 2.46 18.37 17.43
CA THR A 579 3.57 18.86 18.25
C THR A 579 3.59 18.19 19.64
N PRO A 580 4.74 18.11 20.33
CA PRO A 580 4.85 17.43 21.64
C PRO A 580 3.92 17.96 22.74
N TRP A 581 3.55 19.25 22.73
CA TRP A 581 2.58 19.78 23.70
C TRP A 581 1.17 19.23 23.44
N PHE A 582 0.78 19.09 22.17
CA PHE A 582 -0.53 18.59 21.76
C PHE A 582 -0.68 17.13 22.16
N GLU A 583 0.35 16.30 21.92
CA GLU A 583 0.37 14.90 22.33
C GLU A 583 0.20 14.72 23.83
N ARG A 584 0.99 15.46 24.62
CA ARG A 584 0.91 15.41 26.09
C ARG A 584 -0.45 15.85 26.60
N THR A 585 -0.98 16.95 26.06
CA THR A 585 -2.30 17.47 26.44
C THR A 585 -3.40 16.47 26.12
N PHE A 586 -3.39 15.90 24.91
CA PHE A 586 -4.38 14.91 24.48
C PHE A 586 -4.30 13.64 25.35
N ALA A 587 -3.10 13.17 25.67
CA ALA A 587 -2.90 12.03 26.57
C ALA A 587 -3.41 12.30 28.00
N SER A 588 -3.18 13.50 28.54
CA SER A 588 -3.71 13.90 29.86
C SER A 588 -5.25 13.98 29.86
N LEU A 589 -5.85 14.49 28.78
CA LEU A 589 -7.31 14.54 28.65
C LEU A 589 -7.91 13.14 28.48
N ASP A 590 -7.25 12.24 27.73
CA ASP A 590 -7.70 10.85 27.63
C ASP A 590 -7.55 10.12 28.97
N ALA A 591 -6.47 10.33 29.72
CA ALA A 591 -6.32 9.78 31.08
C ALA A 591 -7.45 10.22 32.02
N LEU A 592 -7.86 11.49 31.92
CA LEU A 592 -9.02 11.98 32.66
C LEU A 592 -10.32 11.30 32.22
N ARG A 593 -10.51 11.10 30.92
CA ARG A 593 -11.60 10.27 30.39
C ARG A 593 -11.57 8.84 30.94
N GLN A 594 -10.40 8.20 30.98
CA GLN A 594 -10.26 6.82 31.47
C GLN A 594 -10.74 6.70 32.92
N ARG A 595 -10.46 7.70 33.78
CA ARG A 595 -10.89 7.76 35.18
C ARG A 595 -12.42 7.86 35.36
N TYR A 596 -13.12 8.42 34.37
CA TYR A 596 -14.56 8.69 34.45
C TYR A 596 -15.42 7.75 33.58
N ARG A 597 -14.85 6.65 33.06
CA ARG A 597 -15.58 5.66 32.25
C ARG A 597 -16.76 5.00 32.96
N TRP A 598 -16.75 4.96 34.29
CA TRP A 598 -17.84 4.43 35.12
C TRP A 598 -19.21 5.07 34.78
N GLN A 599 -19.22 6.34 34.31
CA GLN A 599 -20.43 7.05 33.89
C GLN A 599 -21.18 6.41 32.71
N ARG A 600 -20.59 5.43 32.03
CA ARG A 600 -21.24 4.67 30.96
C ARG A 600 -22.24 3.64 31.50
N PHE A 601 -22.03 3.16 32.71
CA PHE A 601 -22.68 1.97 33.26
C PHE A 601 -23.81 2.35 34.22
N TYR A 602 -24.77 3.14 33.73
CA TYR A 602 -25.95 3.51 34.51
C TYR A 602 -27.03 2.42 34.40
N ARG A 603 -27.70 2.14 35.50
CA ARG A 603 -28.88 1.28 35.54
C ARG A 603 -30.13 2.09 35.25
N GLN A 604 -30.98 1.58 34.36
CA GLN A 604 -32.13 2.36 33.91
C GLN A 604 -33.22 2.45 34.97
N ASP A 605 -33.33 1.45 35.84
CA ASP A 605 -34.30 1.39 36.94
C ASP A 605 -33.89 2.26 38.16
N ILE A 606 -32.58 2.36 38.46
CA ILE A 606 -32.07 3.13 39.60
C ILE A 606 -31.74 4.57 39.20
N HIS A 607 -30.95 4.75 38.14
CA HIS A 607 -30.40 6.06 37.78
C HIS A 607 -31.23 6.78 36.73
N GLY A 608 -32.03 6.05 35.94
CA GLY A 608 -32.76 6.56 34.78
C GLY A 608 -31.85 6.82 33.58
N ASP A 609 -30.83 7.67 33.75
CA ASP A 609 -29.85 8.00 32.72
C ASP A 609 -28.42 8.21 33.29
N ARG A 610 -27.48 8.57 32.41
CA ARG A 610 -26.10 8.91 32.78
C ARG A 610 -26.02 10.07 33.78
N ILE A 611 -26.85 11.10 33.62
CA ILE A 611 -26.81 12.30 34.47
C ILE A 611 -27.28 11.93 35.88
N GLY A 612 -28.31 11.09 36.00
CA GLY A 612 -28.76 10.53 37.27
C GLY A 612 -27.66 9.75 37.99
N LEU A 613 -26.91 8.90 37.28
CA LEU A 613 -25.76 8.19 37.84
C LEU A 613 -24.68 9.15 38.34
N VAL A 614 -24.34 10.19 37.56
CA VAL A 614 -23.34 11.18 37.97
C VAL A 614 -23.80 11.97 39.19
N ARG A 615 -25.08 12.31 39.29
CA ARG A 615 -25.65 12.99 40.47
C ARG A 615 -25.64 12.10 41.72
N ALA A 616 -25.89 10.80 41.57
CA ALA A 616 -25.91 9.86 42.69
C ALA A 616 -24.50 9.53 43.21
N GLU A 617 -23.56 9.21 42.30
CA GLU A 617 -22.27 8.61 42.67
C GLU A 617 -21.07 9.56 42.47
N GLY A 618 -21.25 10.67 41.74
CA GLY A 618 -20.15 11.51 41.26
C GLY A 618 -19.31 12.16 42.35
N GLU A 619 -19.93 12.64 43.43
CA GLU A 619 -19.21 13.26 44.55
C GLU A 619 -18.36 12.23 45.31
N ALA A 620 -18.93 11.05 45.59
CA ALA A 620 -18.22 9.96 46.23
C ALA A 620 -17.05 9.44 45.37
N TYR A 621 -17.23 9.33 44.05
CA TYR A 621 -16.18 8.94 43.11
C TYR A 621 -15.06 9.97 42.96
N ALA A 622 -15.41 11.26 43.02
CA ALA A 622 -14.46 12.36 42.90
C ALA A 622 -13.67 12.63 44.19
N SER A 623 -14.14 12.12 45.33
CA SER A 623 -13.50 12.32 46.63
C SER A 623 -12.04 11.84 46.64
N PRO A 624 -11.07 12.69 47.04
CA PRO A 624 -9.66 12.31 47.19
C PRO A 624 -9.44 11.23 48.26
N ALA A 625 -10.39 11.07 49.19
CA ALA A 625 -10.29 10.10 50.28
C ALA A 625 -10.51 8.64 49.81
N VAL A 626 -11.09 8.44 48.63
CA VAL A 626 -11.36 7.10 48.08
C VAL A 626 -10.17 6.62 47.25
N SER A 627 -9.62 5.46 47.62
CA SER A 627 -8.48 4.87 46.92
C SER A 627 -8.82 4.46 45.48
N VAL A 628 -7.80 4.31 44.64
CA VAL A 628 -7.96 3.83 43.26
C VAL A 628 -8.61 2.44 43.22
N VAL A 629 -8.24 1.57 44.17
CA VAL A 629 -8.79 0.20 44.26
C VAL A 629 -10.28 0.23 44.61
N VAL A 630 -10.70 1.02 45.60
CA VAL A 630 -12.12 1.11 45.99
C VAL A 630 -12.97 1.66 44.85
N ARG A 631 -12.46 2.64 44.08
CA ARG A 631 -13.15 3.12 42.87
C ARG A 631 -13.25 2.04 41.80
N ALA A 632 -12.21 1.23 41.62
CA ALA A 632 -12.21 0.15 40.66
C ALA A 632 -13.21 -0.95 41.03
N GLN A 633 -13.31 -1.32 42.32
CA GLN A 633 -14.31 -2.26 42.85
C GLN A 633 -15.74 -1.77 42.60
N LYS A 634 -16.05 -0.52 43.01
CA LYS A 634 -17.36 0.09 42.70
C LYS A 634 -17.67 0.11 41.21
N THR A 635 -16.66 0.32 40.37
CA THR A 635 -16.84 0.33 38.92
C THR A 635 -17.15 -1.08 38.41
N ALA A 636 -16.50 -2.11 38.95
CA ALA A 636 -16.82 -3.50 38.62
C ALA A 636 -18.27 -3.85 38.98
N GLU A 637 -18.74 -3.43 40.16
CA GLU A 637 -20.14 -3.60 40.58
C GLU A 637 -21.12 -2.92 39.62
N LEU A 638 -20.87 -1.65 39.25
CA LEU A 638 -21.69 -0.92 38.27
C LEU A 638 -21.70 -1.61 36.91
N VAL A 639 -20.54 -2.08 36.44
CA VAL A 639 -20.41 -2.76 35.14
C VAL A 639 -21.18 -4.07 35.14
N LEU A 640 -21.03 -4.91 36.17
CA LEU A 640 -21.74 -6.18 36.27
C LEU A 640 -23.25 -5.99 36.36
N ALA A 641 -23.71 -5.03 37.18
CA ALA A 641 -25.12 -4.73 37.30
C ALA A 641 -25.71 -4.16 36.00
N TRP A 642 -24.95 -3.32 35.28
CA TRP A 642 -25.32 -2.85 33.95
C TRP A 642 -25.39 -4.00 32.95
N MET A 643 -24.40 -4.90 32.93
CA MET A 643 -24.38 -6.05 32.01
C MET A 643 -25.57 -6.99 32.23
N ALA A 644 -26.00 -7.17 33.48
CA ALA A 644 -27.15 -8.00 33.82
C ALA A 644 -28.47 -7.49 33.18
N GLU A 645 -28.65 -6.18 33.00
CA GLU A 645 -29.82 -5.58 32.32
C GLU A 645 -29.74 -5.69 30.78
N LYS A 646 -28.59 -6.04 30.22
CA LYS A 646 -28.36 -6.08 28.77
C LYS A 646 -28.52 -7.48 28.21
N SER A 647 -28.92 -7.55 26.94
CA SER A 647 -28.86 -8.80 26.18
C SER A 647 -27.38 -9.22 26.01
N PRO A 648 -27.08 -10.53 25.86
CA PRO A 648 -25.71 -11.00 25.66
C PRO A 648 -24.93 -10.28 24.54
N ILE A 649 -25.61 -9.86 23.47
CA ILE A 649 -24.98 -9.19 22.32
C ILE A 649 -24.51 -7.77 22.67
N ASP A 650 -25.11 -7.13 23.67
CA ASP A 650 -24.82 -5.73 24.04
C ASP A 650 -23.79 -5.61 25.18
N ARG A 651 -23.24 -6.74 25.66
CA ARG A 651 -22.36 -6.80 26.84
C ARG A 651 -20.88 -6.50 26.56
N ASP A 652 -20.46 -6.40 25.30
CA ASP A 652 -19.05 -6.28 24.91
C ASP A 652 -18.32 -5.09 25.55
N LEU A 653 -19.04 -3.97 25.72
CA LEU A 653 -18.50 -2.78 26.40
C LEU A 653 -18.19 -3.06 27.87
N GLY A 654 -19.06 -3.79 28.57
CA GLY A 654 -18.87 -4.15 29.97
C GLY A 654 -17.74 -5.15 30.15
N LEU A 655 -17.65 -6.16 29.28
CA LEU A 655 -16.55 -7.13 29.29
C LEU A 655 -15.19 -6.44 29.13
N LEU A 656 -15.09 -5.51 28.18
CA LEU A 656 -13.87 -4.73 27.97
C LEU A 656 -13.50 -3.91 29.22
N GLU A 657 -14.49 -3.37 29.93
CA GLU A 657 -14.21 -2.60 31.15
C GLU A 657 -13.74 -3.50 32.29
N LEU A 658 -14.36 -4.66 32.52
CA LEU A 658 -13.90 -5.62 33.54
C LEU A 658 -12.47 -6.10 33.27
N GLU A 659 -12.12 -6.35 32.01
CA GLU A 659 -10.74 -6.69 31.63
C GLU A 659 -9.75 -5.56 31.89
N ASN A 660 -10.14 -4.31 31.70
CA ASN A 660 -9.29 -3.18 32.07
C ASN A 660 -9.11 -3.10 33.60
N LEU A 661 -10.18 -3.38 34.37
CA LEU A 661 -10.12 -3.39 35.83
C LEU A 661 -9.27 -4.53 36.37
N ARG A 662 -9.10 -5.64 35.63
CA ARG A 662 -8.15 -6.72 35.95
C ARG A 662 -6.71 -6.21 36.20
N LEU A 663 -6.32 -5.11 35.58
CA LEU A 663 -4.99 -4.50 35.73
C LEU A 663 -4.81 -3.77 37.08
N VAL A 664 -5.90 -3.51 37.80
CA VAL A 664 -5.88 -2.88 39.13
C VAL A 664 -5.95 -3.97 40.18
N SER A 665 -4.84 -4.19 40.91
CA SER A 665 -4.77 -5.20 41.96
C SER A 665 -5.86 -4.97 43.03
N GLY A 666 -6.67 -6.01 43.29
CA GLY A 666 -7.78 -5.97 44.24
C GLY A 666 -9.10 -5.41 43.69
N ALA A 667 -9.18 -4.99 42.42
CA ALA A 667 -10.41 -4.48 41.82
C ALA A 667 -11.47 -5.56 41.57
N LEU A 668 -11.02 -6.76 41.19
CA LEU A 668 -11.84 -7.94 41.00
C LEU A 668 -11.39 -9.03 41.98
N GLY A 669 -12.34 -9.86 42.41
CA GLY A 669 -12.15 -10.87 43.44
C GLY A 669 -13.35 -11.82 43.55
N GLU A 670 -13.34 -12.71 44.54
CA GLU A 670 -14.29 -13.82 44.67
C GLU A 670 -15.77 -13.39 44.68
N ASP A 671 -16.08 -12.23 45.27
CA ASP A 671 -17.45 -11.69 45.32
C ASP A 671 -18.09 -11.49 43.93
N HIS A 672 -17.27 -11.35 42.88
CA HIS A 672 -17.72 -11.13 41.51
C HIS A 672 -18.00 -12.44 40.74
N VAL A 673 -17.52 -13.58 41.24
CA VAL A 673 -17.58 -14.88 40.56
C VAL A 673 -19.02 -15.27 40.26
N ARG A 674 -19.93 -15.09 41.23
CA ARG A 674 -21.33 -15.47 41.08
C ARG A 674 -22.00 -14.72 39.92
N SER A 675 -21.85 -13.40 39.88
CA SER A 675 -22.40 -12.55 38.82
C SER A 675 -21.85 -12.92 37.44
N LEU A 676 -20.54 -13.23 37.35
CA LEU A 676 -19.92 -13.65 36.10
C LEU A 676 -20.40 -15.03 35.63
N MET A 677 -20.61 -15.97 36.56
CA MET A 677 -21.20 -17.29 36.28
C MET A 677 -22.63 -17.16 35.77
N ASP A 678 -23.44 -16.30 36.38
CA ASP A 678 -24.82 -16.04 35.93
C ASP A 678 -24.83 -15.43 34.51
N LEU A 679 -23.93 -14.48 34.21
CA LEU A 679 -23.78 -13.91 32.86
C LEU A 679 -23.34 -14.95 31.83
N LEU A 680 -22.43 -15.87 32.20
CA LEU A 680 -21.98 -16.96 31.33
C LEU A 680 -23.10 -17.98 31.08
N ALA A 681 -23.93 -18.26 32.08
CA ALA A 681 -25.08 -19.16 31.97
C ALA A 681 -26.15 -18.67 30.99
N GLU A 682 -26.21 -17.37 30.71
CA GLU A 682 -27.13 -16.78 29.73
C GLU A 682 -26.63 -16.83 28.29
N GLU A 683 -25.33 -17.07 28.06
CA GLU A 683 -24.80 -17.19 26.70
C GLU A 683 -25.36 -18.44 25.99
N ARG A 684 -25.60 -18.29 24.69
CA ARG A 684 -26.23 -19.34 23.85
C ARG A 684 -25.22 -20.21 23.11
N TYR A 685 -24.04 -19.67 22.81
CA TYR A 685 -23.03 -20.31 21.96
C TYR A 685 -21.64 -20.13 22.57
N TRP A 686 -20.71 -21.04 22.25
CA TRP A 686 -19.32 -20.86 22.63
C TRP A 686 -18.61 -19.87 21.70
N ASN A 687 -18.65 -18.59 22.05
CA ASN A 687 -18.06 -17.50 21.27
C ASN A 687 -16.95 -16.77 22.06
N GLN A 688 -16.42 -15.69 21.50
CA GLN A 688 -15.37 -14.90 22.14
C GLN A 688 -15.82 -14.30 23.49
N ARG A 689 -17.09 -13.92 23.66
CA ARG A 689 -17.61 -13.42 24.94
C ARG A 689 -17.64 -14.52 26.00
N SER A 690 -18.15 -15.71 25.67
CA SER A 690 -18.19 -16.85 26.59
C SER A 690 -16.78 -17.22 27.07
N ARG A 691 -15.78 -17.15 26.18
CA ARG A 691 -14.35 -17.31 26.53
C ARG A 691 -13.88 -16.24 27.51
N ARG A 692 -14.11 -14.96 27.19
CA ARG A 692 -13.72 -13.82 28.05
C ARG A 692 -14.37 -13.88 29.43
N LEU A 693 -15.66 -14.24 29.49
CA LEU A 693 -16.37 -14.47 30.76
C LEU A 693 -15.73 -15.62 31.56
N THR A 694 -15.42 -16.74 30.89
CA THR A 694 -14.75 -17.88 31.53
C THR A 694 -13.39 -17.48 32.12
N GLU A 695 -12.60 -16.72 31.37
CA GLU A 695 -11.30 -16.19 31.83
C GLU A 695 -11.45 -15.23 33.02
N LEU A 696 -12.48 -14.39 33.02
CA LEU A 696 -12.80 -13.50 34.14
C LEU A 696 -13.26 -14.28 35.38
N VAL A 697 -14.07 -15.34 35.24
CA VAL A 697 -14.45 -16.23 36.34
C VAL A 697 -13.21 -16.88 36.93
N GLN A 698 -12.33 -17.44 36.09
CA GLN A 698 -11.08 -18.07 36.53
C GLN A 698 -10.18 -17.07 37.28
N PHE A 699 -10.07 -15.84 36.78
CA PHE A 699 -9.33 -14.77 37.44
C PHE A 699 -9.91 -14.39 38.80
N CYS A 700 -11.21 -14.12 38.87
CA CYS A 700 -11.86 -13.70 40.11
C CYS A 700 -11.86 -14.80 41.18
N GLY A 701 -11.99 -16.06 40.76
CA GLY A 701 -11.96 -17.23 41.63
C GLY A 701 -10.58 -17.82 41.91
N GLY A 702 -9.51 -17.20 41.42
CA GLY A 702 -8.13 -17.66 41.66
C GLY A 702 -7.78 -19.03 41.06
N LEU A 703 -8.47 -19.45 40.00
CA LEU A 703 -8.21 -20.71 39.27
C LEU A 703 -7.02 -20.52 38.32
N HIS A 704 -5.80 -20.67 38.84
CA HIS A 704 -4.54 -20.43 38.12
C HIS A 704 -3.57 -21.61 38.21
N ALA A 705 -2.76 -21.81 37.17
CA ALA A 705 -1.81 -22.93 37.08
C ALA A 705 -0.76 -22.96 38.20
N ASP A 706 -0.45 -21.79 38.78
CA ASP A 706 0.54 -21.66 39.86
C ASP A 706 0.01 -22.14 41.22
N LYS A 707 -1.28 -22.46 41.33
CA LYS A 707 -1.91 -23.02 42.54
C LYS A 707 -2.50 -24.37 42.20
N GLU A 708 -1.98 -25.43 42.81
CA GLU A 708 -2.56 -26.77 42.68
C GLU A 708 -3.94 -26.79 43.36
N GLN A 709 -5.00 -26.94 42.57
CA GLN A 709 -6.39 -26.78 43.05
C GLN A 709 -6.96 -28.07 43.69
N GLY A 710 -6.20 -29.16 43.71
CA GLY A 710 -6.73 -30.49 44.06
C GLY A 710 -7.74 -31.02 43.04
N PRO A 711 -8.36 -32.18 43.27
CA PRO A 711 -9.33 -32.77 42.34
C PRO A 711 -10.64 -31.95 42.25
N PHE A 712 -11.22 -31.82 41.05
CA PHE A 712 -12.45 -31.07 40.73
C PHE A 712 -13.75 -31.66 41.27
N GLN A 713 -13.70 -32.29 42.44
CA GLN A 713 -14.84 -32.97 43.02
C GLN A 713 -15.75 -32.03 43.82
N ASP A 714 -15.25 -30.87 44.24
CA ASP A 714 -16.01 -29.81 44.93
C ASP A 714 -15.46 -28.41 44.62
N GLY A 715 -16.28 -27.37 44.77
CA GLY A 715 -15.89 -25.96 44.62
C GLY A 715 -16.00 -25.39 43.19
N LEU A 716 -15.48 -24.17 42.99
CA LEU A 716 -15.71 -23.37 41.78
C LEU A 716 -15.29 -24.06 40.48
N GLY A 717 -14.19 -24.83 40.50
CA GLY A 717 -13.72 -25.55 39.32
C GLY A 717 -14.75 -26.57 38.81
N LYS A 718 -15.41 -27.29 39.73
CA LYS A 718 -16.49 -28.23 39.40
C LYS A 718 -17.71 -27.50 38.83
N ASP A 719 -18.11 -26.41 39.47
CA ASP A 719 -19.27 -25.62 39.06
C ASP A 719 -19.07 -25.00 37.67
N LEU A 720 -17.87 -24.48 37.39
CA LEU A 720 -17.52 -23.93 36.09
C LEU A 720 -17.43 -25.02 35.02
N ILE A 721 -16.82 -26.18 35.31
CA ILE A 721 -16.82 -27.31 34.37
C ILE A 721 -18.25 -27.78 34.09
N GLY A 722 -19.09 -27.88 35.12
CA GLY A 722 -20.52 -28.22 34.99
C GLY A 722 -21.25 -27.24 34.08
N LEU A 723 -21.12 -25.95 34.34
CA LEU A 723 -21.75 -24.92 33.52
C LEU A 723 -21.28 -24.98 32.06
N LEU A 724 -19.97 -25.10 31.83
CA LEU A 724 -19.41 -25.17 30.48
C LEU A 724 -19.87 -26.41 29.72
N HIS A 725 -19.91 -27.55 30.39
CA HIS A 725 -20.40 -28.81 29.83
C HIS A 725 -21.89 -28.69 29.48
N ASP A 726 -22.72 -28.28 30.43
CA ASP A 726 -24.18 -28.30 30.24
C ASP A 726 -24.66 -27.26 29.22
N LYS A 727 -23.91 -26.16 29.07
CA LYS A 727 -24.24 -25.07 28.13
C LYS A 727 -23.65 -25.24 26.74
N PHE A 728 -22.42 -25.73 26.65
CA PHE A 728 -21.63 -25.69 25.40
C PHE A 728 -21.05 -27.05 24.99
N ASP A 729 -21.08 -28.04 25.88
CA ASP A 729 -20.65 -29.41 25.62
C ASP A 729 -19.27 -29.46 24.91
N VAL A 730 -19.20 -30.11 23.75
CA VAL A 730 -17.95 -30.29 22.97
C VAL A 730 -17.31 -28.96 22.59
N GLU A 731 -18.07 -27.88 22.38
CA GLU A 731 -17.51 -26.58 22.00
C GLU A 731 -16.59 -25.99 23.10
N ALA A 732 -16.88 -26.31 24.37
CA ALA A 732 -16.09 -25.93 25.53
C ALA A 732 -15.11 -27.02 25.99
N ALA A 733 -14.80 -28.03 25.18
CA ALA A 733 -13.87 -29.09 25.60
C ALA A 733 -12.46 -28.58 25.96
N LEU A 734 -11.95 -27.57 25.24
CA LEU A 734 -10.63 -26.98 25.51
C LEU A 734 -10.53 -26.26 26.87
N PRO A 735 -11.41 -25.30 27.22
CA PRO A 735 -11.37 -24.69 28.56
C PRO A 735 -11.70 -25.70 29.66
N ILE A 736 -12.57 -26.68 29.41
CA ILE A 736 -12.84 -27.77 30.37
C ILE A 736 -11.55 -28.58 30.62
N SER A 737 -10.82 -28.95 29.56
CA SER A 737 -9.54 -29.63 29.68
C SER A 737 -8.52 -28.81 30.46
N ALA A 738 -8.43 -27.49 30.19
CA ALA A 738 -7.53 -26.61 30.91
C ALA A 738 -7.87 -26.55 32.40
N LEU A 739 -9.17 -26.48 32.74
CA LEU A 739 -9.64 -26.55 34.12
C LEU A 739 -9.24 -27.88 34.75
N ILE A 740 -9.52 -29.03 34.14
CA ILE A 740 -9.14 -30.36 34.66
C ILE A 740 -7.63 -30.48 34.92
N SER A 741 -6.79 -29.88 34.08
CA SER A 741 -5.34 -29.90 34.29
C SER A 741 -4.87 -29.07 35.50
N LEU A 742 -5.65 -28.08 35.99
CA LEU A 742 -5.30 -27.31 37.20
C LEU A 742 -5.33 -28.17 38.47
N GLY A 743 -6.02 -29.32 38.45
CA GLY A 743 -6.08 -30.28 39.55
C GLY A 743 -4.96 -31.32 39.50
N GLY A 744 -4.03 -31.17 38.57
CA GLY A 744 -2.88 -32.06 38.37
C GLY A 744 -3.30 -33.50 38.07
N ALA A 745 -2.38 -34.43 38.34
CA ALA A 745 -2.59 -35.84 38.06
C ALA A 745 -3.81 -36.45 38.80
N ALA A 746 -4.14 -35.94 39.98
CA ALA A 746 -5.29 -36.40 40.75
C ALA A 746 -6.61 -35.95 40.11
N GLY A 747 -6.72 -34.68 39.69
CA GLY A 747 -7.89 -34.14 38.99
C GLY A 747 -8.12 -34.80 37.63
N GLU A 748 -7.05 -35.03 36.88
CA GLU A 748 -7.10 -35.75 35.60
C GLU A 748 -7.65 -37.17 35.78
N ARG A 749 -7.11 -37.96 36.73
CA ARG A 749 -7.61 -39.32 37.00
C ARG A 749 -9.04 -39.32 37.53
N ALA A 750 -9.43 -38.34 38.33
CA ALA A 750 -10.80 -38.22 38.80
C ALA A 750 -11.80 -38.00 37.64
N ALA A 751 -11.41 -37.23 36.62
CA ALA A 751 -12.23 -37.00 35.44
C ALA A 751 -12.45 -38.27 34.59
N ALA A 752 -11.54 -39.25 34.65
CA ALA A 752 -11.72 -40.56 34.01
C ALA A 752 -12.93 -41.34 34.54
N GLY A 753 -13.31 -41.11 35.80
CA GLY A 753 -14.47 -41.73 36.45
C GLY A 753 -15.74 -40.87 36.44
N ASP A 754 -15.76 -39.72 35.74
CA ASP A 754 -16.92 -38.83 35.74
C ASP A 754 -18.11 -39.42 34.98
N SER A 755 -19.33 -39.15 35.45
CA SER A 755 -20.57 -39.55 34.79
C SER A 755 -20.70 -39.03 33.34
N ARG A 756 -20.06 -37.91 33.01
CA ARG A 756 -20.16 -37.24 31.71
C ARG A 756 -19.13 -37.79 30.72
N PRO A 757 -19.57 -38.31 29.55
CA PRO A 757 -18.66 -38.88 28.55
C PRO A 757 -17.58 -37.91 28.06
N LEU A 758 -17.92 -36.62 27.87
CA LEU A 758 -16.95 -35.61 27.41
C LEU A 758 -15.74 -35.51 28.36
N LEU A 759 -15.97 -35.51 29.67
CA LEU A 759 -14.91 -35.38 30.66
C LEU A 759 -14.03 -36.63 30.68
N ARG A 760 -14.62 -37.83 30.56
CA ARG A 760 -13.85 -39.08 30.44
C ARG A 760 -12.98 -39.09 29.18
N GLY A 761 -13.53 -38.65 28.04
CA GLY A 761 -12.77 -38.51 26.79
C GLY A 761 -11.62 -37.50 26.87
N ILE A 762 -11.85 -36.33 27.49
CA ILE A 762 -10.80 -35.34 27.76
C ILE A 762 -9.72 -35.94 28.68
N SER A 763 -10.15 -36.63 29.73
CA SER A 763 -9.26 -37.32 30.66
C SER A 763 -8.38 -38.33 29.94
N ALA A 764 -8.92 -39.15 29.02
CA ALA A 764 -8.11 -40.10 28.24
C ALA A 764 -6.95 -39.40 27.50
N GLY A 765 -7.19 -38.22 26.94
CA GLY A 765 -6.15 -37.39 26.32
C GLY A 765 -5.05 -36.97 27.30
N LEU A 766 -5.43 -36.51 28.50
CA LEU A 766 -4.52 -36.05 29.54
C LEU A 766 -3.69 -37.20 30.14
N LEU A 767 -4.35 -38.33 30.41
CA LEU A 767 -3.73 -39.57 30.89
C LEU A 767 -2.71 -40.12 29.91
N ALA A 768 -3.05 -40.23 28.62
CA ALA A 768 -2.15 -40.74 27.59
C ALA A 768 -0.93 -39.84 27.38
N LYS A 769 -1.10 -38.51 27.49
CA LYS A 769 0.01 -37.56 27.40
C LYS A 769 1.02 -37.72 28.55
N ARG A 770 0.54 -38.10 29.74
CA ARG A 770 1.36 -38.30 30.93
C ARG A 770 2.05 -39.68 30.92
N GLY A 771 1.34 -40.72 30.51
CA GLY A 771 1.91 -42.06 30.26
C GLY A 771 2.44 -42.78 31.52
N ALA A 772 1.98 -42.44 32.72
CA ALA A 772 2.35 -43.21 33.91
C ALA A 772 1.63 -44.56 33.92
N MET A 773 2.22 -45.60 34.51
CA MET A 773 1.62 -46.95 34.55
C MET A 773 0.18 -46.96 35.09
N THR A 774 -0.08 -46.19 36.15
CA THR A 774 -1.43 -46.01 36.74
C THR A 774 -2.42 -45.32 35.80
N ASP A 775 -1.94 -44.50 34.87
CA ASP A 775 -2.77 -43.86 33.85
C ASP A 775 -3.05 -44.82 32.69
N VAL A 776 -2.10 -45.69 32.36
CA VAL A 776 -2.30 -46.79 31.40
C VAL A 776 -3.41 -47.71 31.86
N ASP A 777 -3.42 -48.12 33.14
CA ASP A 777 -4.50 -48.95 33.70
C ASP A 777 -5.88 -48.28 33.54
N LEU A 778 -5.97 -46.97 33.78
CA LEU A 778 -7.20 -46.20 33.58
C LEU A 778 -7.57 -46.07 32.09
N LEU A 779 -6.59 -45.89 31.20
CA LEU A 779 -6.83 -45.90 29.76
C LEU A 779 -7.38 -47.25 29.30
N MET A 780 -6.86 -48.37 29.83
CA MET A 780 -7.36 -49.71 29.54
C MET A 780 -8.83 -49.88 29.95
N ILE A 781 -9.25 -49.26 31.06
CA ILE A 781 -10.67 -49.20 31.45
C ILE A 781 -11.48 -48.36 30.44
N LEU A 782 -10.97 -47.20 30.03
CA LEU A 782 -11.65 -46.30 29.09
C LEU A 782 -11.69 -46.82 27.64
N PHE A 783 -10.90 -47.83 27.29
CA PHE A 783 -11.03 -48.54 26.02
C PHE A 783 -12.37 -49.29 25.96
N ASP A 784 -12.84 -49.86 27.07
CA ASP A 784 -14.09 -50.61 27.17
C ASP A 784 -15.26 -49.74 27.69
N ASP A 785 -15.18 -48.41 27.52
CA ASP A 785 -16.24 -47.49 27.93
C ASP A 785 -17.53 -47.77 27.16
N SER A 786 -18.67 -47.62 27.84
CA SER A 786 -19.99 -47.79 27.23
C SER A 786 -20.31 -46.76 26.14
N ASP A 787 -19.64 -45.60 26.16
CA ASP A 787 -19.83 -44.52 25.20
C ASP A 787 -18.78 -44.59 24.08
N GLU A 788 -19.25 -44.73 22.83
CA GLU A 788 -18.40 -44.85 21.64
C GLU A 788 -17.46 -43.64 21.45
N ALA A 789 -17.88 -42.43 21.84
CA ALA A 789 -17.05 -41.24 21.69
C ALA A 789 -15.86 -41.24 22.67
N VAL A 790 -16.05 -41.80 23.88
CA VAL A 790 -14.97 -42.00 24.85
C VAL A 790 -13.98 -43.04 24.32
N GLU A 791 -14.47 -44.17 23.82
CA GLU A 791 -13.63 -45.22 23.22
C GLU A 791 -12.79 -44.66 22.06
N VAL A 792 -13.39 -43.91 21.13
CA VAL A 792 -12.68 -43.23 20.03
C VAL A 792 -11.62 -42.26 20.56
N ALA A 793 -11.95 -41.45 21.57
CA ALA A 793 -11.01 -40.51 22.18
C ALA A 793 -9.83 -41.24 22.83
N THR A 794 -10.08 -42.34 23.54
CA THR A 794 -9.06 -43.18 24.19
C THR A 794 -8.13 -43.82 23.16
N VAL A 795 -8.68 -44.44 22.11
CA VAL A 795 -7.91 -45.05 21.01
C VAL A 795 -6.99 -44.01 20.35
N ARG A 796 -7.54 -42.81 20.07
CA ARG A 796 -6.78 -41.71 19.48
C ARG A 796 -5.66 -41.22 20.41
N ALA A 797 -5.98 -41.00 21.67
CA ALA A 797 -5.05 -40.50 22.67
C ALA A 797 -3.88 -41.46 22.87
N ALA A 798 -4.16 -42.76 23.00
CA ALA A 798 -3.14 -43.80 23.12
C ALA A 798 -2.26 -43.88 21.85
N GLY A 799 -2.87 -43.79 20.66
CA GLY A 799 -2.17 -43.74 19.38
C GLY A 799 -1.18 -42.59 19.26
N GLN A 800 -1.66 -41.36 19.49
CA GLN A 800 -0.88 -40.14 19.32
C GLN A 800 0.28 -40.02 20.31
N ASN A 801 0.13 -40.58 21.51
CA ASN A 801 1.16 -40.55 22.54
C ASN A 801 2.03 -41.83 22.55
N GLY A 802 1.80 -42.77 21.62
CA GLY A 802 2.64 -43.96 21.47
C GLY A 802 2.58 -44.93 22.65
N ILE A 803 1.39 -45.12 23.26
CA ILE A 803 1.22 -46.04 24.39
C ILE A 803 1.33 -47.49 23.90
N VAL A 804 2.51 -48.09 24.07
CA VAL A 804 2.84 -49.42 23.56
C VAL A 804 1.98 -50.50 24.22
N GLU A 805 1.66 -50.32 25.50
CA GLU A 805 0.81 -51.22 26.28
C GLU A 805 -0.62 -51.33 25.71
N ALA A 806 -1.10 -50.29 25.01
CA ALA A 806 -2.42 -50.26 24.38
C ALA A 806 -2.45 -50.88 22.98
N GLN A 807 -1.31 -51.34 22.46
CA GLN A 807 -1.18 -51.82 21.08
C GLN A 807 -2.15 -52.96 20.75
N GLU A 808 -2.26 -53.96 21.63
CA GLU A 808 -3.13 -55.11 21.41
C GLU A 808 -4.61 -54.69 21.46
N ALA A 809 -4.99 -53.84 22.41
CA ALA A 809 -6.33 -53.30 22.53
C ALA A 809 -6.75 -52.48 21.28
N ILE A 810 -5.82 -51.72 20.70
CA ILE A 810 -6.04 -50.97 19.46
C ILE A 810 -6.11 -51.92 18.25
N ALA A 811 -5.25 -52.95 18.20
CA ALA A 811 -5.27 -53.93 17.12
C ALA A 811 -6.58 -54.73 17.07
N ILE A 812 -7.13 -55.12 18.22
CA ILE A 812 -8.44 -55.78 18.33
C ILE A 812 -9.53 -54.86 17.74
N ARG A 813 -9.56 -53.58 18.16
CA ARG A 813 -10.51 -52.58 17.69
C ARG A 813 -10.39 -52.27 16.20
N ALA A 814 -9.19 -52.32 15.65
CA ALA A 814 -8.96 -52.18 14.20
C ALA A 814 -9.57 -53.33 13.39
N GLY A 815 -9.77 -54.51 14.00
CA GLY A 815 -10.41 -55.66 13.38
C GLY A 815 -11.93 -55.72 13.59
N SER A 816 -12.40 -55.48 14.82
CA SER A 816 -13.79 -55.77 15.23
C SER A 816 -14.52 -54.63 15.93
N GLY A 817 -13.95 -53.42 16.00
CA GLY A 817 -14.61 -52.26 16.60
C GLY A 817 -15.83 -51.77 15.80
N THR A 818 -16.64 -50.91 16.42
CA THR A 818 -17.68 -50.15 15.70
C THR A 818 -17.04 -49.34 14.57
N PRO A 819 -17.80 -48.89 13.55
CA PRO A 819 -17.17 -48.24 12.41
C PRO A 819 -16.34 -46.99 12.73
N ALA A 820 -16.73 -46.18 13.73
CA ALA A 820 -15.95 -45.01 14.13
C ALA A 820 -14.68 -45.42 14.89
N VAL A 821 -14.81 -46.35 15.84
CA VAL A 821 -13.70 -46.89 16.63
C VAL A 821 -12.69 -47.60 15.73
N ARG A 822 -13.15 -48.43 14.80
CA ARG A 822 -12.32 -49.17 13.84
C ARG A 822 -11.51 -48.22 12.95
N ALA A 823 -12.14 -47.17 12.43
CA ALA A 823 -11.45 -46.15 11.63
C ALA A 823 -10.35 -45.43 12.44
N GLN A 824 -10.65 -45.05 13.69
CA GLN A 824 -9.66 -44.42 14.56
C GLN A 824 -8.55 -45.39 14.98
N ALA A 825 -8.88 -46.64 15.24
CA ALA A 825 -7.93 -47.69 15.61
C ALA A 825 -6.92 -47.97 14.48
N LEU A 826 -7.35 -48.00 13.22
CA LEU A 826 -6.45 -48.14 12.07
C LEU A 826 -5.44 -46.98 12.01
N ARG A 827 -5.87 -45.72 12.19
CA ARG A 827 -4.96 -44.57 12.24
C ARG A 827 -3.95 -44.70 13.38
N SER A 828 -4.44 -45.08 14.55
CA SER A 828 -3.67 -45.14 15.80
C SER A 828 -2.69 -46.32 15.83
N LEU A 829 -3.05 -47.44 15.19
CA LEU A 829 -2.19 -48.61 15.01
C LEU A 829 -0.95 -48.26 14.17
N GLY A 830 -1.12 -47.39 13.17
CA GLY A 830 0.00 -46.85 12.40
C GLY A 830 0.97 -46.00 13.24
N GLN A 831 0.45 -45.23 14.19
CA GLN A 831 1.24 -44.34 15.05
C GLN A 831 2.05 -45.12 16.10
N ILE A 832 1.47 -46.18 16.69
CA ILE A 832 2.15 -47.03 17.67
C ILE A 832 3.08 -48.04 16.98
N GLY A 833 2.67 -48.55 15.82
CA GLY A 833 3.43 -49.50 15.02
C GLY A 833 3.42 -50.94 15.57
N GLY A 834 4.50 -51.68 15.26
CA GLY A 834 4.78 -53.06 15.69
C GLY A 834 4.50 -54.17 14.67
N LEU A 835 4.83 -55.41 15.04
CA LEU A 835 5.08 -56.53 14.11
C LEU A 835 3.91 -56.87 13.16
N ARG A 836 2.66 -56.61 13.57
CA ARG A 836 1.44 -56.91 12.79
C ARG A 836 0.71 -55.67 12.26
N ALA A 837 1.15 -54.47 12.62
CA ALA A 837 0.45 -53.22 12.25
C ALA A 837 0.32 -53.08 10.73
N ARG A 838 1.40 -53.33 10.00
CA ARG A 838 1.42 -53.34 8.53
C ARG A 838 0.35 -54.28 7.96
N ASP A 839 0.32 -55.52 8.41
CA ASP A 839 -0.55 -56.55 7.81
C ASP A 839 -2.04 -56.23 8.04
N VAL A 840 -2.39 -55.74 9.24
CA VAL A 840 -3.76 -55.30 9.56
C VAL A 840 -4.17 -54.10 8.70
N LEU A 841 -3.27 -53.14 8.51
CA LEU A 841 -3.52 -51.97 7.67
C LEU A 841 -3.65 -52.35 6.18
N LEU A 842 -2.80 -53.24 5.67
CA LEU A 842 -2.87 -53.72 4.28
C LEU A 842 -4.15 -54.52 4.01
N THR A 843 -4.55 -55.35 4.97
CA THR A 843 -5.81 -56.10 4.89
C THR A 843 -7.00 -55.13 4.82
N SER A 844 -7.03 -54.11 5.68
CA SER A 844 -8.11 -53.11 5.71
C SER A 844 -8.12 -52.19 4.49
N LEU A 845 -6.95 -51.93 3.89
CA LEU A 845 -6.82 -51.17 2.64
C LEU A 845 -7.42 -51.93 1.43
N THR A 846 -7.42 -53.26 1.48
CA THR A 846 -7.91 -54.12 0.38
C THR A 846 -9.30 -54.70 0.63
N GLU A 847 -9.91 -54.40 1.77
CA GLU A 847 -11.21 -54.92 2.18
C GLU A 847 -12.36 -54.53 1.21
N PRO A 848 -13.32 -55.45 0.97
CA PRO A 848 -14.54 -55.13 0.22
C PRO A 848 -15.34 -53.98 0.85
N GLY A 849 -15.95 -53.15 0.01
CA GLY A 849 -16.80 -52.03 0.48
C GLY A 849 -16.05 -50.71 0.72
N GLY A 850 -14.71 -50.70 0.73
CA GLY A 850 -13.90 -49.48 0.61
C GLY A 850 -13.92 -48.51 1.80
N ARG A 851 -14.78 -48.73 2.80
CA ARG A 851 -15.02 -47.83 3.95
C ARG A 851 -13.77 -47.52 4.78
N TYR A 852 -12.87 -48.49 4.92
CA TYR A 852 -11.68 -48.38 5.77
C TYR A 852 -10.38 -48.11 5.00
N ARG A 853 -10.46 -47.89 3.68
CA ARG A 853 -9.27 -47.66 2.84
C ARG A 853 -8.51 -46.43 3.25
N LEU A 854 -9.20 -45.31 3.47
CA LEU A 854 -8.57 -44.05 3.85
C LEU A 854 -7.94 -44.12 5.25
N PRO A 855 -8.66 -44.54 6.32
CA PRO A 855 -8.05 -44.74 7.63
C PRO A 855 -6.84 -45.70 7.63
N ALA A 856 -6.93 -46.79 6.85
CA ALA A 856 -5.82 -47.72 6.69
C ALA A 856 -4.63 -47.09 5.96
N ALA A 857 -4.87 -46.32 4.89
CA ALA A 857 -3.83 -45.59 4.18
C ALA A 857 -3.15 -44.56 5.09
N GLU A 858 -3.91 -43.80 5.87
CA GLU A 858 -3.36 -42.84 6.84
C GLU A 858 -2.57 -43.53 7.96
N GLY A 859 -3.02 -44.70 8.42
CA GLY A 859 -2.23 -45.55 9.32
C GLY A 859 -0.92 -46.00 8.69
N LEU A 860 -0.90 -46.41 7.42
CA LEU A 860 0.34 -46.78 6.71
C LEU A 860 1.29 -45.58 6.58
N VAL A 861 0.75 -44.38 6.33
CA VAL A 861 1.55 -43.13 6.30
C VAL A 861 2.21 -42.91 7.65
N ALA A 862 1.47 -43.02 8.75
CA ALA A 862 2.02 -42.88 10.10
C ALA A 862 3.05 -43.96 10.45
N LEU A 863 2.85 -45.19 9.96
CA LEU A 863 3.77 -46.31 10.16
C LEU A 863 5.12 -46.07 9.44
N ALA A 864 5.10 -45.35 8.31
CA ALA A 864 6.26 -45.02 7.50
C ALA A 864 7.16 -46.25 7.15
N ASP A 865 6.54 -47.42 6.93
CA ASP A 865 7.28 -48.65 6.59
C ASP A 865 7.79 -48.59 5.12
N PRO A 866 9.11 -48.65 4.87
CA PRO A 866 9.69 -48.63 3.52
C PRO A 866 9.08 -49.62 2.53
N ARG A 867 8.56 -50.76 3.02
CA ARG A 867 7.95 -51.82 2.21
C ARG A 867 6.56 -51.45 1.67
N THR A 868 6.11 -50.22 1.88
CA THR A 868 4.82 -49.68 1.41
C THR A 868 4.96 -48.71 0.24
N SER A 869 6.19 -48.46 -0.25
CA SER A 869 6.47 -47.53 -1.36
C SER A 869 5.62 -47.81 -2.62
N GLU A 870 5.59 -49.06 -3.08
CA GLU A 870 4.80 -49.49 -4.25
C GLU A 870 3.29 -49.32 -4.02
N ILE A 871 2.86 -49.48 -2.77
CA ILE A 871 1.45 -49.38 -2.39
C ILE A 871 1.03 -47.91 -2.48
N PHE A 872 1.81 -46.99 -1.90
CA PHE A 872 1.56 -45.56 -2.04
C PHE A 872 1.66 -45.09 -3.50
N LEU A 873 2.60 -45.61 -4.28
CA LEU A 873 2.70 -45.30 -5.71
C LEU A 873 1.43 -45.72 -6.46
N SER A 874 0.88 -46.90 -6.14
CA SER A 874 -0.37 -47.38 -6.74
C SER A 874 -1.58 -46.50 -6.41
N MET A 875 -1.54 -45.74 -5.30
CA MET A 875 -2.60 -44.80 -4.90
C MET A 875 -2.62 -43.53 -5.75
N LEU A 876 -1.54 -43.20 -6.49
CA LEU A 876 -1.45 -41.98 -7.30
C LEU A 876 -2.20 -42.04 -8.64
N ARG A 877 -2.71 -43.21 -9.06
CA ARG A 877 -3.44 -43.38 -10.34
C ARG A 877 -4.83 -42.71 -10.29
N THR A 878 -5.18 -41.90 -11.30
CA THR A 878 -6.49 -41.22 -11.41
C THR A 878 -7.64 -42.22 -11.47
N GLY A 879 -8.76 -41.84 -10.85
CA GLY A 879 -9.97 -42.67 -10.75
C GLY A 879 -10.22 -43.31 -9.37
N ARG A 880 -9.39 -42.97 -8.37
CA ARG A 880 -9.61 -43.36 -6.96
C ARG A 880 -9.85 -42.12 -6.09
N ASP A 881 -10.56 -42.36 -5.00
CA ASP A 881 -10.86 -41.44 -3.89
C ASP A 881 -9.73 -40.40 -3.68
N PRO A 882 -10.01 -39.08 -3.81
CA PRO A 882 -9.02 -38.02 -3.59
C PRO A 882 -8.26 -38.13 -2.27
N GLY A 883 -8.90 -38.67 -1.22
CA GLY A 883 -8.26 -38.92 0.07
C GLY A 883 -7.10 -39.92 -0.03
N LEU A 884 -7.26 -40.97 -0.85
CA LEU A 884 -6.22 -41.97 -1.06
C LEU A 884 -5.04 -41.44 -1.88
N ILE A 885 -5.30 -40.56 -2.85
CA ILE A 885 -4.24 -39.92 -3.63
C ILE A 885 -3.37 -39.07 -2.70
N GLU A 886 -3.99 -38.28 -1.83
CA GLU A 886 -3.26 -37.45 -0.88
C GLU A 886 -2.52 -38.29 0.17
N ALA A 887 -3.12 -39.39 0.65
CA ALA A 887 -2.44 -40.34 1.54
C ALA A 887 -1.22 -40.98 0.84
N GLY A 888 -1.34 -41.38 -0.42
CA GLY A 888 -0.22 -41.91 -1.20
C GLY A 888 0.91 -40.88 -1.37
N ARG A 889 0.58 -39.63 -1.67
CA ARG A 889 1.55 -38.53 -1.77
C ARG A 889 2.27 -38.30 -0.44
N LYS A 890 1.52 -38.21 0.67
CA LYS A 890 2.07 -38.06 2.03
C LYS A 890 2.94 -39.24 2.43
N GLY A 891 2.52 -40.46 2.11
CA GLY A 891 3.28 -41.68 2.40
C GLY A 891 4.63 -41.70 1.68
N LEU A 892 4.64 -41.44 0.37
CA LEU A 892 5.89 -41.36 -0.42
C LEU A 892 6.81 -40.22 0.05
N MET A 893 6.23 -39.10 0.53
CA MET A 893 7.00 -38.03 1.17
C MET A 893 7.59 -38.45 2.51
N ALA A 894 6.80 -39.11 3.38
CA ALA A 894 7.25 -39.58 4.69
C ALA A 894 8.34 -40.66 4.61
N LEU A 895 8.30 -41.51 3.59
CA LEU A 895 9.36 -42.51 3.33
C LEU A 895 10.69 -41.88 2.89
N GLY A 896 10.67 -40.65 2.37
CA GLY A 896 11.86 -39.94 1.90
C GLY A 896 12.72 -40.80 0.96
N SER A 897 14.01 -40.93 1.29
CA SER A 897 14.99 -41.67 0.49
C SER A 897 14.64 -43.13 0.24
N SER A 898 13.88 -43.77 1.15
CA SER A 898 13.46 -45.16 0.99
C SER A 898 12.48 -45.35 -0.18
N ALA A 899 11.80 -44.29 -0.63
CA ALA A 899 10.91 -44.34 -1.80
C ALA A 899 11.59 -43.96 -3.12
N HIS A 900 12.86 -43.49 -3.11
CA HIS A 900 13.52 -42.95 -4.31
C HIS A 900 13.62 -43.96 -5.45
N PHE A 901 13.95 -45.22 -5.16
CA PHE A 901 14.03 -46.26 -6.19
C PHE A 901 12.68 -46.46 -6.91
N THR A 902 11.60 -46.60 -6.14
CA THR A 902 10.23 -46.74 -6.66
C THR A 902 9.81 -45.49 -7.45
N LEU A 903 10.08 -44.30 -6.94
CA LEU A 903 9.75 -43.03 -7.60
C LEU A 903 10.54 -42.83 -8.90
N MET A 904 11.82 -43.21 -8.92
CA MET A 904 12.68 -43.10 -10.11
C MET A 904 12.20 -44.02 -11.22
N SER A 905 11.83 -45.26 -10.89
CA SER A 905 11.19 -46.17 -11.83
C SER A 905 9.87 -45.59 -12.38
N ALA A 906 9.08 -44.96 -11.51
CA ALA A 906 7.80 -44.36 -11.85
C ALA A 906 7.89 -43.16 -12.81
N LEU A 907 9.04 -42.47 -12.90
CA LEU A 907 9.25 -41.40 -13.89
C LEU A 907 9.09 -41.89 -15.34
N ASN A 908 9.28 -43.18 -15.59
CA ASN A 908 9.12 -43.83 -16.89
C ASN A 908 7.78 -44.58 -17.03
N SER A 909 6.85 -44.42 -16.08
CA SER A 909 5.54 -45.09 -16.12
C SER A 909 4.75 -44.72 -17.38
N SER A 910 3.92 -45.63 -17.91
CA SER A 910 2.98 -45.27 -18.98
C SER A 910 1.84 -44.37 -18.49
N SER A 911 1.50 -44.41 -17.20
CA SER A 911 0.49 -43.53 -16.59
C SER A 911 1.06 -42.13 -16.36
N LEU A 912 0.44 -41.14 -16.99
CA LEU A 912 0.80 -39.72 -16.86
C LEU A 912 0.73 -39.26 -15.40
N GLU A 913 -0.26 -39.73 -14.66
CA GLU A 913 -0.50 -39.42 -13.27
C GLU A 913 0.60 -39.90 -12.35
N VAL A 914 1.02 -41.15 -12.55
CA VAL A 914 2.10 -41.77 -11.78
C VAL A 914 3.42 -41.07 -12.10
N ARG A 915 3.70 -40.79 -13.39
CA ARG A 915 4.88 -40.01 -13.80
C ARG A 915 4.91 -38.63 -13.15
N LYS A 916 3.81 -37.88 -13.26
CA LYS A 916 3.67 -36.52 -12.74
C LYS A 916 3.76 -36.49 -11.21
N GLY A 917 3.04 -37.39 -10.54
CA GLY A 917 3.07 -37.50 -9.08
C GLY A 917 4.48 -37.82 -8.57
N ALA A 918 5.17 -38.79 -9.22
CA ALA A 918 6.54 -39.12 -8.89
C ALA A 918 7.49 -37.94 -9.12
N ALA A 919 7.38 -37.23 -10.25
CA ALA A 919 8.19 -36.06 -10.55
C ALA A 919 8.01 -34.92 -9.53
N LEU A 920 6.76 -34.62 -9.14
CA LEU A 920 6.47 -33.58 -8.15
C LEU A 920 6.99 -33.95 -6.75
N ILE A 921 6.87 -35.22 -6.34
CA ILE A 921 7.40 -35.70 -5.05
C ILE A 921 8.93 -35.62 -5.04
N LEU A 922 9.58 -36.11 -6.10
CA LEU A 922 11.05 -36.04 -6.24
C LEU A 922 11.53 -34.58 -6.28
N ALA A 923 10.83 -33.69 -6.99
CA ALA A 923 11.14 -32.25 -6.98
C ALA A 923 10.99 -31.61 -5.60
N ARG A 924 9.95 -31.98 -4.83
CA ARG A 924 9.77 -31.55 -3.44
C ARG A 924 10.91 -32.02 -2.55
N GLN A 925 11.43 -33.22 -2.79
CA GLN A 925 12.60 -33.79 -2.10
C GLN A 925 13.95 -33.28 -2.66
N ARG A 926 13.90 -32.42 -3.69
CA ARG A 926 15.06 -31.79 -4.38
C ARG A 926 15.91 -32.76 -5.19
N ILE A 927 15.30 -33.81 -5.72
CA ILE A 927 15.96 -34.82 -6.53
C ILE A 927 16.04 -34.34 -7.99
N PRO A 928 17.26 -34.19 -8.56
CA PRO A 928 17.47 -33.51 -9.84
C PRO A 928 16.86 -34.24 -11.04
N GLU A 929 16.72 -35.55 -10.99
CA GLU A 929 16.17 -36.40 -12.05
C GLU A 929 14.69 -36.10 -12.35
N ALA A 930 14.00 -35.40 -11.46
CA ALA A 930 12.64 -34.91 -11.71
C ALA A 930 12.59 -33.79 -12.76
N ALA A 931 13.65 -32.98 -12.90
CA ALA A 931 13.69 -31.81 -13.78
C ALA A 931 13.34 -32.13 -15.24
N PRO A 932 13.98 -33.08 -15.94
CA PRO A 932 13.66 -33.37 -17.35
C PRO A 932 12.21 -33.83 -17.55
N VAL A 933 11.61 -34.50 -16.56
CA VAL A 933 10.20 -34.91 -16.61
C VAL A 933 9.28 -33.70 -16.42
N LEU A 934 9.58 -32.83 -15.45
CA LEU A 934 8.82 -31.58 -15.25
C LEU A 934 8.92 -30.63 -16.45
N ILE A 935 10.08 -30.54 -17.11
CA ILE A 935 10.25 -29.74 -18.33
C ILE A 935 9.37 -30.32 -19.46
N ARG A 936 9.34 -31.65 -19.65
CA ARG A 936 8.42 -32.26 -20.63
C ARG A 936 6.95 -32.01 -20.29
N LEU A 937 6.57 -32.19 -19.03
CA LEU A 937 5.21 -31.95 -18.57
C LEU A 937 4.78 -30.48 -18.69
N SER A 938 5.73 -29.53 -18.69
CA SER A 938 5.44 -28.11 -18.93
C SER A 938 4.88 -27.87 -20.34
N VAL A 939 5.26 -28.71 -21.32
CA VAL A 939 4.73 -28.66 -22.70
C VAL A 939 3.33 -29.26 -22.77
N GLU A 940 3.12 -30.37 -22.07
CA GLU A 940 1.83 -31.08 -22.04
C GLU A 940 0.77 -30.28 -21.24
N GLU A 941 1.20 -29.58 -20.18
CA GLU A 941 0.34 -28.81 -19.26
C GLU A 941 0.84 -27.37 -19.02
N PRO A 942 0.92 -26.49 -20.05
CA PRO A 942 1.53 -25.16 -19.93
C PRO A 942 0.75 -24.20 -19.03
N LYS A 943 -0.51 -24.52 -18.71
CA LYS A 943 -1.37 -23.73 -17.80
C LYS A 943 -1.29 -24.19 -16.35
N ASN A 944 -0.56 -25.27 -16.05
CA ASN A 944 -0.46 -25.79 -14.70
C ASN A 944 0.57 -25.00 -13.89
N LEU A 945 0.11 -23.90 -13.30
CA LEU A 945 0.97 -22.99 -12.52
C LEU A 945 1.66 -23.67 -11.33
N ALA A 946 1.05 -24.69 -10.73
CA ALA A 946 1.67 -25.45 -9.64
C ALA A 946 2.85 -26.28 -10.13
N LEU A 947 2.71 -26.93 -11.28
CA LEU A 947 3.79 -27.68 -11.93
C LEU A 947 4.95 -26.75 -12.34
N LEU A 948 4.64 -25.62 -12.99
CA LEU A 948 5.64 -24.63 -13.37
C LEU A 948 6.35 -24.02 -12.16
N HIS A 949 5.62 -23.75 -11.07
CA HIS A 949 6.21 -23.27 -9.84
C HIS A 949 7.17 -24.29 -9.22
N GLU A 950 6.79 -25.57 -9.18
CA GLU A 950 7.69 -26.63 -8.69
C GLU A 950 8.94 -26.78 -9.57
N LEU A 951 8.81 -26.61 -10.89
CA LEU A 951 9.96 -26.58 -11.80
C LEU A 951 10.88 -25.39 -11.49
N CYS A 952 10.34 -24.18 -11.24
CA CYS A 952 11.12 -23.02 -10.81
C CYS A 952 11.84 -23.26 -9.47
N VAL A 953 11.15 -23.88 -8.49
CA VAL A 953 11.73 -24.16 -7.17
C VAL A 953 12.87 -25.20 -7.27
N LEU A 954 12.69 -26.25 -8.07
CA LEU A 954 13.72 -27.27 -8.25
C LEU A 954 14.92 -26.70 -9.01
N SER A 955 14.68 -26.05 -10.16
CA SER A 955 15.71 -25.51 -11.06
C SER A 955 16.39 -24.23 -10.54
N CYS A 956 15.75 -23.52 -9.61
CA CYS A 956 16.18 -22.22 -9.11
C CYS A 956 16.31 -21.13 -10.20
N VAL A 957 15.54 -21.27 -11.29
CA VAL A 957 15.44 -20.31 -12.39
C VAL A 957 13.99 -20.16 -12.84
N ASP A 958 13.64 -18.97 -13.34
CA ASP A 958 12.28 -18.64 -13.76
C ASP A 958 12.25 -18.21 -15.23
N PHE A 959 11.90 -19.14 -16.10
CA PHE A 959 11.73 -18.89 -17.54
C PHE A 959 10.27 -18.77 -17.96
N ARG A 960 9.32 -18.61 -17.02
CA ARG A 960 7.88 -18.58 -17.34
C ARG A 960 7.48 -17.42 -18.26
N ASN A 961 8.27 -16.36 -18.27
CA ASN A 961 8.04 -15.16 -19.09
C ASN A 961 8.85 -15.15 -20.40
N GLU A 962 9.68 -16.16 -20.65
CA GLU A 962 10.43 -16.27 -21.91
C GLU A 962 9.50 -16.66 -23.07
N PRO A 963 9.77 -16.17 -24.30
CA PRO A 963 8.95 -16.48 -25.48
C PRO A 963 8.81 -17.99 -25.73
N ASP A 964 9.87 -18.75 -25.47
CA ASP A 964 9.86 -20.21 -25.44
C ASP A 964 10.40 -20.71 -24.09
N SER A 965 9.51 -20.74 -23.12
CA SER A 965 9.79 -21.13 -21.73
C SER A 965 10.42 -22.53 -21.61
N THR A 966 9.91 -23.50 -22.38
CA THR A 966 10.42 -24.88 -22.35
C THR A 966 11.80 -24.98 -22.99
N ALA A 967 12.03 -24.34 -24.15
CA ALA A 967 13.34 -24.33 -24.77
C ALA A 967 14.39 -23.64 -23.87
N ALA A 968 14.01 -22.57 -23.16
CA ALA A 968 14.87 -21.91 -22.19
C ALA A 968 15.27 -22.86 -21.03
N TRP A 969 14.35 -23.66 -20.50
CA TRP A 969 14.68 -24.67 -19.49
C TRP A 969 15.54 -25.81 -20.02
N TRP A 970 15.35 -26.26 -21.26
CA TRP A 970 16.24 -27.27 -21.87
C TRP A 970 17.63 -26.72 -22.10
N SER A 971 17.75 -25.48 -22.60
CA SER A 971 19.03 -24.80 -22.76
C SER A 971 19.74 -24.66 -21.42
N TRP A 972 19.04 -24.25 -20.36
CA TRP A 972 19.57 -24.23 -19.00
C TRP A 972 20.02 -25.63 -18.54
N TRP A 973 19.19 -26.66 -18.73
CA TRP A 973 19.47 -28.04 -18.35
C TRP A 973 20.75 -28.60 -18.99
N ASP A 974 21.08 -28.17 -20.20
CA ASP A 974 22.30 -28.56 -20.90
C ASP A 974 23.56 -27.84 -20.41
N THR A 975 23.41 -26.73 -19.69
CA THR A 975 24.53 -25.95 -19.14
C THR A 975 24.90 -26.30 -17.70
N VAL A 976 24.04 -27.03 -16.97
CA VAL A 976 24.22 -27.32 -15.55
C VAL A 976 24.64 -28.77 -15.27
N ARG A 977 25.21 -29.01 -14.09
CA ARG A 977 25.46 -30.38 -13.60
C ARG A 977 24.14 -31.08 -13.27
N ARG A 978 23.80 -32.14 -13.99
CA ARG A 978 22.48 -32.80 -13.94
C ARG A 978 22.21 -33.64 -12.68
N ASP A 979 23.23 -33.83 -11.84
CA ASP A 979 23.22 -34.69 -10.65
C ASP A 979 23.27 -33.90 -9.33
N ASP A 980 23.40 -32.58 -9.37
CA ASP A 980 23.69 -31.76 -8.19
C ASP A 980 22.71 -30.58 -8.07
N ALA A 981 21.54 -30.85 -7.48
CA ALA A 981 20.51 -29.84 -7.26
C ALA A 981 20.93 -28.75 -6.25
N LEU A 982 21.89 -29.01 -5.37
CA LEU A 982 22.41 -28.01 -4.43
C LEU A 982 23.29 -27.01 -5.17
N SER A 983 24.08 -27.46 -6.15
CA SER A 983 24.85 -26.55 -7.02
C SER A 983 23.97 -25.55 -7.76
N TRP A 984 22.78 -25.95 -8.23
CA TRP A 984 21.84 -25.04 -8.91
C TRP A 984 21.34 -23.95 -7.98
N PHE A 985 20.99 -24.31 -6.75
CA PHE A 985 20.56 -23.35 -5.73
C PHE A 985 21.67 -22.36 -5.37
N ARG A 986 22.90 -22.85 -5.17
CA ARG A 986 24.07 -22.01 -4.89
C ARG A 986 24.36 -21.06 -6.04
N ALA A 987 24.41 -21.56 -7.28
CA ALA A 987 24.62 -20.74 -8.47
C ALA A 987 23.54 -19.67 -8.65
N ALA A 988 22.26 -20.00 -8.38
CA ALA A 988 21.17 -19.05 -8.43
C ALA A 988 21.28 -17.94 -7.35
N CYS A 989 21.82 -18.25 -6.18
CA CYS A 989 22.10 -17.28 -5.13
C CYS A 989 23.31 -16.40 -5.46
N GLU A 990 24.38 -17.01 -5.97
CA GLU A 990 25.62 -16.31 -6.38
C GLU A 990 25.37 -15.33 -7.53
N ALA A 991 24.55 -15.72 -8.52
CA ALA A 991 24.09 -14.84 -9.60
C ALA A 991 23.31 -13.61 -9.10
N ARG A 992 22.83 -13.65 -7.85
CA ARG A 992 22.12 -12.57 -7.14
C ARG A 992 22.98 -11.91 -6.08
N VAL A 993 24.31 -12.07 -6.16
CA VAL A 993 25.29 -11.44 -5.28
C VAL A 993 25.14 -11.88 -3.81
N MET A 994 24.65 -13.11 -3.58
CA MET A 994 24.61 -13.74 -2.26
C MET A 994 25.71 -14.79 -2.18
N SER A 995 26.67 -14.60 -1.28
CA SER A 995 27.74 -15.57 -1.05
C SER A 995 27.15 -16.83 -0.41
N ALA A 996 27.05 -17.90 -1.19
CA ALA A 996 26.49 -19.17 -0.73
C ALA A 996 27.57 -19.98 0.02
N PRO A 997 27.26 -20.55 1.21
CA PRO A 997 28.18 -21.43 1.93
C PRO A 997 28.66 -22.61 1.09
N LEU A 998 29.80 -23.21 1.45
CA LEU A 998 30.32 -24.37 0.74
C LEU A 998 29.40 -25.59 0.90
N PRO A 999 29.34 -26.53 -0.07
CA PRO A 999 28.44 -27.69 0.01
C PRO A 999 28.65 -28.52 1.29
N ALA A 1000 29.90 -28.68 1.72
CA ALA A 1000 30.23 -29.40 2.96
C ALA A 1000 29.59 -28.77 4.22
N GLU A 1001 29.33 -27.46 4.23
CA GLU A 1001 28.70 -26.80 5.38
C GLU A 1001 27.21 -27.16 5.52
N PHE A 1002 26.54 -27.50 4.42
CA PHE A 1002 25.15 -27.98 4.43
C PHE A 1002 25.04 -29.40 5.01
N GLU A 1003 26.10 -30.20 4.90
CA GLU A 1003 26.15 -31.58 5.40
C GLU A 1003 26.50 -31.68 6.89
N LEU A 1004 27.32 -30.76 7.40
CA LEU A 1004 27.91 -30.83 8.74
C LEU A 1004 26.93 -30.56 9.90
N LYS A 1005 25.70 -30.08 9.64
CA LYS A 1005 24.62 -29.79 10.62
C LYS A 1005 25.13 -29.23 11.96
N ASN A 1006 26.13 -28.35 11.93
CA ASN A 1006 26.83 -27.90 13.14
C ASN A 1006 26.20 -26.63 13.72
N ALA A 1007 26.33 -26.44 15.04
CA ALA A 1007 25.76 -25.29 15.75
C ALA A 1007 26.42 -23.94 15.39
N ASN A 1008 27.60 -23.96 14.76
CA ASN A 1008 28.32 -22.77 14.28
C ASN A 1008 28.15 -22.55 12.76
N SER A 1009 27.17 -23.19 12.12
CA SER A 1009 26.97 -23.12 10.69
C SER A 1009 26.48 -21.73 10.29
N THR A 1010 27.05 -21.18 9.21
CA THR A 1010 26.51 -19.97 8.57
C THR A 1010 25.24 -20.26 7.76
N VAL A 1011 24.92 -21.54 7.53
CA VAL A 1011 23.82 -22.00 6.67
C VAL A 1011 22.45 -21.52 7.13
N PRO A 1012 22.03 -21.62 8.41
CA PRO A 1012 20.72 -21.12 8.83
C PRO A 1012 20.55 -19.62 8.59
N ALA A 1013 21.58 -18.82 8.91
CA ALA A 1013 21.54 -17.36 8.68
C ALA A 1013 21.46 -17.02 7.19
N PHE A 1014 22.23 -17.73 6.37
CA PHE A 1014 22.15 -17.62 4.91
C PHE A 1014 20.75 -17.97 4.39
N LEU A 1015 20.17 -19.11 4.80
CA LEU A 1015 18.85 -19.54 4.35
C LEU A 1015 17.74 -18.60 4.81
N LEU A 1016 17.80 -18.05 6.03
CA LEU A 1016 16.88 -17.00 6.50
C LEU A 1016 16.98 -15.73 5.65
N THR A 1017 18.18 -15.38 5.19
CA THR A 1017 18.38 -14.24 4.28
C THR A 1017 17.71 -14.49 2.94
N VAL A 1018 17.86 -15.70 2.37
CA VAL A 1018 17.21 -16.08 1.11
C VAL A 1018 15.68 -16.15 1.27
N LEU A 1019 15.17 -16.55 2.44
CA LEU A 1019 13.73 -16.57 2.73
C LEU A 1019 13.06 -15.19 2.66
N GLY A 1020 13.80 -14.13 2.98
CA GLY A 1020 13.31 -12.75 2.93
C GLY A 1020 13.14 -12.16 1.52
N ARG A 1021 13.55 -12.91 0.49
CA ARG A 1021 13.52 -12.45 -0.91
C ARG A 1021 12.09 -12.38 -1.49
N GLU A 1022 11.93 -11.53 -2.50
CA GLU A 1022 10.66 -11.39 -3.23
C GLU A 1022 10.40 -12.60 -4.13
N GLU A 1023 11.46 -13.24 -4.65
CA GLU A 1023 11.38 -14.42 -5.52
C GLU A 1023 10.84 -15.63 -4.74
N THR A 1024 9.52 -15.85 -4.81
CA THR A 1024 8.83 -16.87 -4.00
C THR A 1024 9.34 -18.29 -4.21
N TRP A 1025 9.78 -18.63 -5.42
CA TRP A 1025 10.33 -19.94 -5.75
C TRP A 1025 11.72 -20.16 -5.12
N LEU A 1026 12.55 -19.11 -5.04
CA LEU A 1026 13.88 -19.19 -4.42
C LEU A 1026 13.76 -19.23 -2.89
N ALA A 1027 12.83 -18.45 -2.33
CA ALA A 1027 12.48 -18.51 -0.91
C ALA A 1027 11.92 -19.89 -0.54
N GLU A 1028 11.03 -20.47 -1.34
CA GLU A 1028 10.50 -21.82 -1.11
C GLU A 1028 11.60 -22.89 -1.23
N ARG A 1029 12.59 -22.72 -2.13
CA ARG A 1029 13.76 -23.59 -2.16
C ARG A 1029 14.59 -23.46 -0.88
N ALA A 1030 14.86 -22.25 -0.41
CA ALA A 1030 15.59 -22.03 0.84
C ALA A 1030 14.87 -22.63 2.05
N ARG A 1031 13.54 -22.56 2.08
CA ARG A 1031 12.71 -23.22 3.09
C ARG A 1031 12.95 -24.73 3.13
N ARG A 1032 12.99 -25.38 1.95
CA ARG A 1032 13.27 -26.84 1.81
C ARG A 1032 14.66 -27.23 2.28
N GLU A 1033 15.66 -26.41 1.95
CA GLU A 1033 17.02 -26.63 2.47
C GLU A 1033 17.05 -26.51 3.99
N LEU A 1034 16.31 -25.55 4.56
CA LEU A 1034 16.22 -25.35 5.99
C LEU A 1034 15.49 -26.51 6.69
N GLU A 1035 14.39 -27.03 6.13
CA GLU A 1035 13.70 -28.22 6.64
C GLU A 1035 14.66 -29.41 6.79
N VAL A 1036 15.52 -29.64 5.80
CA VAL A 1036 16.48 -30.75 5.81
C VAL A 1036 17.64 -30.50 6.78
N PHE A 1037 18.09 -29.26 6.87
CA PHE A 1037 19.10 -28.86 7.85
C PHE A 1037 18.58 -29.11 9.29
N LEU A 1038 17.35 -28.70 9.58
CA LEU A 1038 16.72 -28.85 10.90
C LEU A 1038 16.18 -30.27 11.18
N GLY A 1039 15.89 -31.05 10.15
CA GLY A 1039 15.30 -32.39 10.28
C GLY A 1039 13.81 -32.36 10.64
N GLY A 1040 13.07 -31.33 10.22
CA GLY A 1040 11.64 -31.18 10.50
C GLY A 1040 10.91 -30.33 9.46
N GLU A 1041 9.59 -30.52 9.34
CA GLU A 1041 8.75 -29.70 8.44
C GLU A 1041 8.56 -28.29 9.01
N LEU A 1042 8.61 -27.30 8.12
CA LEU A 1042 8.33 -25.90 8.45
C LEU A 1042 6.95 -25.51 7.92
N ASP A 1043 6.33 -24.51 8.53
CA ASP A 1043 5.09 -23.94 8.01
C ASP A 1043 5.23 -23.47 6.55
N PRO A 1044 4.14 -23.47 5.77
CA PRO A 1044 4.16 -22.94 4.41
C PRO A 1044 4.62 -21.48 4.38
N LEU A 1045 5.37 -21.11 3.34
CA LEU A 1045 5.87 -19.75 3.16
C LEU A 1045 4.70 -18.72 3.14
N PRO A 1046 4.69 -17.72 4.04
CA PRO A 1046 3.63 -16.72 4.06
C PRO A 1046 3.58 -15.91 2.75
N ARG A 1047 2.36 -15.66 2.27
CA ARG A 1047 2.12 -14.96 0.99
C ARG A 1047 2.36 -13.46 1.07
N LYS A 1048 2.08 -12.82 2.21
CA LYS A 1048 2.29 -11.39 2.41
C LYS A 1048 3.70 -11.13 2.95
N ALA A 1049 4.36 -10.09 2.44
CA ALA A 1049 5.71 -9.73 2.85
C ALA A 1049 5.83 -9.44 4.36
N GLN A 1050 4.85 -8.75 4.95
CA GLN A 1050 4.83 -8.42 6.39
C GLN A 1050 4.70 -9.68 7.27
N ASP A 1051 3.81 -10.60 6.91
CA ASP A 1051 3.63 -11.87 7.63
C ASP A 1051 4.88 -12.76 7.49
N ARG A 1052 5.54 -12.71 6.32
CA ARG A 1052 6.79 -13.43 6.06
C ARG A 1052 7.94 -12.89 6.91
N GLU A 1053 8.06 -11.59 7.05
CA GLU A 1053 9.09 -10.96 7.89
C GLU A 1053 8.92 -11.34 9.36
N LEU A 1054 7.68 -11.30 9.89
CA LEU A 1054 7.38 -11.71 11.25
C LEU A 1054 7.63 -13.22 11.48
N TRP A 1055 7.29 -14.04 10.49
CA TRP A 1055 7.55 -15.48 10.52
C TRP A 1055 9.05 -15.80 10.53
N ILE A 1056 9.85 -15.11 9.69
CA ILE A 1056 11.31 -15.22 9.67
C ILE A 1056 11.90 -14.81 11.02
N GLN A 1057 11.45 -13.70 11.62
CA GLN A 1057 11.89 -13.28 12.96
C GLN A 1057 11.57 -14.33 14.04
N THR A 1058 10.39 -14.97 13.94
CA THR A 1058 9.98 -16.03 14.88
C THR A 1058 10.84 -17.28 14.73
N LEU A 1059 11.17 -17.67 13.49
CA LEU A 1059 12.09 -18.76 13.20
C LEU A 1059 13.50 -18.45 13.70
N GLU A 1060 14.00 -17.24 13.46
CA GLU A 1060 15.31 -16.81 13.92
C GLU A 1060 15.40 -16.86 15.45
N GLN A 1061 14.36 -16.41 16.17
CA GLN A 1061 14.29 -16.52 17.63
C GLN A 1061 14.25 -17.97 18.10
N SER A 1062 13.57 -18.86 17.38
CA SER A 1062 13.49 -20.29 17.73
C SER A 1062 14.84 -20.98 17.56
N LEU A 1063 15.52 -20.71 16.44
CA LEU A 1063 16.86 -21.20 16.14
C LEU A 1063 17.89 -20.74 17.17
N ARG A 1064 17.83 -19.46 17.58
CA ARG A 1064 18.69 -18.92 18.66
C ARG A 1064 18.44 -19.58 20.02
N ARG A 1065 17.23 -20.10 20.25
CA ARG A 1065 16.84 -20.78 21.50
C ARG A 1065 17.13 -22.29 21.49
N GLY A 1066 17.69 -22.84 20.41
CA GLY A 1066 18.02 -24.27 20.29
C GLY A 1066 16.80 -25.20 20.23
N ASN A 1067 15.62 -24.68 19.87
CA ASN A 1067 14.37 -25.45 19.73
C ASN A 1067 13.98 -25.67 18.29
#